data_AF-Q9U2F2-F1
#
_entry.id   AF-Q9U2F2-F1
#
_cell.length_a   1.000
_cell.length_b   1.000
_cell.length_c   1.000
_cell.angle_alpha   90.00
_cell.angle_beta   90.00
_cell.angle_gamma   90.00
#
_symmetry.space_group_name_H-M   'P 1'
#
loop_
_entity.id
_entity.type
_entity.pdbx_description
1 polymer ?
#
loop_
_entity_poly.entity_id
_entity_poly.type
_entity_poly.pdbx_seq_one_letter_code
_entity_poly.pdbx_strand_id
1 'polypeptide(L)'
;MAEARSAAALSFAVTHDGVSVSYDQELLRDIWHGISRSYKRRTGRFRNDFMNGMFPANSWTLGLVVGAVAVFSVIKHDLSFGIFPFIQNYIVHYIFGDGYLGQSISIAVAGALLWLIFVQLLRLSIKTLLEYKGWMYESPGKPVSKATKLWLGVLHIISKAGPMLHSFQGALPRLPLPNLDDTVRKHLLSMKPILSDEEFQELEFLSERFRKGVGRRLQRYLTLKSWFSSNYVTDWWEEFVYMRQRSPIMINSNYYGFDTLNEHPTQNQASRAANLTYTSLQFRRMVDRQEVSPFSISPRTKVPFCTMQYERLFNTCRVPGEEVDRLLHWDDAKHIAVYCRGVWFKLIVHNGKRLLEACELQVQYDAILAHTHEPSEGEMHLASLTAGERADWAKTRRAHFRSGVNKTSLNDIERAAFVVILDDEETHYDPQDPSKLDHWAHNLLHGKAHDRWFDKSFNLIISKNGHVGINTEHSWGDAAVMAHFTEWSLLQDIVFIGYDENGRCKGEPKEKLTPERLKWEIPAPALDQIRKSMEVANALIADVEMSLLVWTDYGKGFAKKLKVSPDAFLQMTLQYTYFKNQNKFSLTYEASMTRLFREGRTETVRSCTVQSSDFVRSMLDASKTPQDRLQLLRKACDKHQELYRDAMCGQGVDRHLFALYVIKRYLEEESPFFDNIFPPTYLLSTSQTPMNQCEADAKGLSNEVRLRLITAGGGFGPVADRGYGVSYIVAGEDTLSFHISSKRSADNTSSREFREELKRSLNDMKKLAEAIEAPKKKQ
;
A
#
# COMPACT_ATOMS: atom_id res chain seq x y z
N MET A 1 26.81 -36.22 -0.21
CA MET A 1 26.05 -37.14 -1.09
C MET A 1 25.18 -38.14 -0.32
N ALA A 2 25.57 -38.61 0.88
CA ALA A 2 24.74 -39.52 1.67
C ALA A 2 23.41 -38.90 2.15
N GLU A 3 23.39 -37.64 2.56
CA GLU A 3 22.16 -36.92 2.97
C GLU A 3 21.20 -36.63 1.80
N ALA A 4 21.70 -36.57 0.56
CA ALA A 4 20.83 -36.43 -0.61
C ALA A 4 20.07 -37.72 -0.93
N ARG A 5 20.55 -38.88 -0.44
CA ARG A 5 19.86 -40.18 -0.62
C ARG A 5 18.73 -40.38 0.39
N SER A 6 18.80 -39.82 1.60
CA SER A 6 17.72 -39.92 2.59
C SER A 6 16.52 -39.01 2.27
N ALA A 7 16.71 -37.96 1.45
CA ALA A 7 15.61 -37.11 0.99
C ALA A 7 14.87 -37.65 -0.25
N ALA A 8 15.33 -38.75 -0.85
CA ALA A 8 14.65 -39.37 -1.96
C ALA A 8 13.46 -40.21 -1.44
N ALA A 9 12.24 -39.66 -1.53
CA ALA A 9 11.00 -40.36 -1.16
C ALA A 9 10.81 -41.72 -1.88
N LEU A 10 11.52 -41.91 -2.98
CA LEU A 10 11.61 -43.14 -3.76
C LEU A 10 13.09 -43.44 -3.97
N SER A 11 13.58 -44.53 -3.37
CA SER A 11 14.87 -45.11 -3.73
C SER A 11 14.62 -46.26 -4.71
N PHE A 12 15.23 -46.16 -5.89
CA PHE A 12 15.22 -47.21 -6.89
C PHE A 12 16.55 -47.95 -6.81
N ALA A 13 16.52 -49.24 -6.46
CA ALA A 13 17.68 -50.12 -6.54
C ALA A 13 17.38 -51.26 -7.51
N VAL A 14 18.15 -51.33 -8.60
CA VAL A 14 18.13 -52.45 -9.54
C VAL A 14 18.95 -53.57 -8.91
N THR A 15 18.31 -54.66 -8.50
CA THR A 15 18.95 -55.87 -8.01
C THR A 15 18.92 -56.95 -9.10
N HIS A 16 19.64 -58.06 -8.90
CA HIS A 16 19.63 -59.19 -9.85
C HIS A 16 18.24 -59.81 -10.07
N ASP A 17 17.29 -59.57 -9.16
CA ASP A 17 15.92 -60.11 -9.21
C ASP A 17 14.91 -59.09 -9.77
N GLY A 18 15.36 -57.89 -10.17
CA GLY A 18 14.52 -56.84 -10.74
C GLY A 18 14.67 -55.48 -10.04
N VAL A 19 13.69 -54.59 -10.24
CA VAL A 19 13.69 -53.24 -9.65
C VAL A 19 13.05 -53.30 -8.26
N SER A 20 13.84 -53.03 -7.21
CA SER A 20 13.34 -52.83 -5.86
C SER A 20 13.11 -51.33 -5.59
N VAL A 21 11.92 -51.01 -5.10
CA VAL A 21 11.52 -49.64 -4.74
C VAL A 21 11.32 -49.59 -3.24
N SER A 22 12.17 -48.84 -2.53
CA SER A 22 11.98 -48.54 -1.11
C SER A 22 11.47 -47.09 -0.99
N TYR A 23 10.35 -46.93 -0.29
CA TYR A 23 9.69 -45.65 -0.08
C TYR A 23 9.29 -45.47 1.39
N ASP A 24 9.31 -44.22 1.85
CA ASP A 24 8.91 -43.84 3.20
C ASP A 24 7.42 -43.47 3.21
N GLN A 25 6.61 -44.21 3.99
CA GLN A 25 5.16 -44.00 4.08
C GLN A 25 4.78 -42.66 4.73
N GLU A 26 5.55 -42.17 5.70
CA GLU A 26 5.27 -40.87 6.34
C GLU A 26 5.59 -39.72 5.39
N LEU A 27 6.73 -39.80 4.71
CA LEU A 27 7.12 -38.80 3.71
C LEU A 27 6.15 -38.77 2.53
N LEU A 28 5.68 -39.92 2.02
CA LEU A 28 4.66 -39.97 0.98
C LEU A 28 3.34 -39.36 1.45
N ARG A 29 2.96 -39.59 2.71
CA ARG A 29 1.75 -39.00 3.31
C ARG A 29 1.88 -37.48 3.41
N ASP A 30 3.04 -36.95 3.77
CA ASP A 30 3.31 -35.52 3.83
C ASP A 30 3.37 -34.86 2.44
N ILE A 31 3.99 -35.53 1.47
CA ILE A 31 3.96 -35.13 0.06
C ILE A 31 2.51 -35.08 -0.43
N TRP A 32 1.71 -36.11 -0.15
CA TRP A 32 0.29 -36.16 -0.50
C TRP A 32 -0.51 -35.04 0.17
N HIS A 33 -0.32 -34.78 1.47
CA HIS A 33 -0.95 -33.66 2.16
C HIS A 33 -0.49 -32.30 1.60
N GLY A 34 0.76 -32.18 1.19
CA GLY A 34 1.30 -31.00 0.49
C GLY A 34 0.64 -30.77 -0.87
N ILE A 35 0.57 -31.81 -1.71
CA ILE A 35 -0.08 -31.78 -3.03
C ILE A 35 -1.58 -31.48 -2.88
N SER A 36 -2.27 -32.20 -1.98
CA SER A 36 -3.70 -32.02 -1.73
C SER A 36 -4.01 -30.57 -1.31
N ARG A 37 -3.21 -29.96 -0.45
CA ARG A 37 -3.38 -28.54 -0.05
C ARG A 37 -3.12 -27.58 -1.19
N SER A 38 -2.01 -27.77 -1.92
CA SER A 38 -1.68 -26.94 -3.09
C SER A 38 -2.82 -27.00 -4.11
N TYR A 39 -3.35 -28.20 -4.37
CA TYR A 39 -4.48 -28.40 -5.26
C TYR A 39 -5.78 -27.79 -4.72
N LYS A 40 -6.10 -27.96 -3.43
CA LYS A 40 -7.27 -27.32 -2.78
C LYS A 40 -7.19 -25.79 -2.83
N ARG A 41 -6.00 -25.21 -2.60
CA ARG A 41 -5.77 -23.76 -2.72
C ARG A 41 -5.92 -23.31 -4.16
N ARG A 42 -5.33 -24.02 -5.12
CA ARG A 42 -5.40 -23.69 -6.55
C ARG A 42 -6.81 -23.80 -7.10
N THR A 43 -7.55 -24.86 -6.73
CA THR A 43 -8.96 -25.03 -7.11
C THR A 43 -9.87 -24.01 -6.43
N GLY A 44 -9.63 -23.69 -5.15
CA GLY A 44 -10.34 -22.62 -4.44
C GLY A 44 -10.11 -21.25 -5.07
N ARG A 45 -8.85 -20.90 -5.37
CA ARG A 45 -8.50 -19.65 -6.07
C ARG A 45 -9.08 -19.63 -7.48
N PHE A 46 -8.95 -20.71 -8.25
CA PHE A 46 -9.58 -20.82 -9.56
C PHE A 46 -11.10 -20.64 -9.50
N ARG A 47 -11.77 -21.24 -8.51
CA ARG A 47 -13.21 -21.03 -8.27
C ARG A 47 -13.50 -19.56 -7.97
N ASN A 48 -12.74 -18.92 -7.08
CA ASN A 48 -12.93 -17.51 -6.74
C ASN A 48 -12.69 -16.60 -7.95
N ASP A 49 -11.60 -16.81 -8.69
CA ASP A 49 -11.28 -16.08 -9.91
C ASP A 49 -12.36 -16.28 -10.98
N PHE A 50 -12.90 -17.50 -11.09
CA PHE A 50 -14.04 -17.79 -11.93
C PHE A 50 -15.27 -17.02 -11.46
N MET A 51 -15.63 -17.06 -10.17
CA MET A 51 -16.76 -16.31 -9.60
C MET A 51 -16.62 -14.79 -9.83
N ASN A 52 -15.44 -14.22 -9.65
CA ASN A 52 -15.16 -12.81 -10.00
C ASN A 52 -15.25 -12.55 -11.51
N GLY A 53 -14.82 -13.53 -12.30
CA GLY A 53 -14.98 -13.54 -13.75
C GLY A 53 -16.45 -13.53 -14.18
N MET A 54 -17.36 -14.04 -13.33
CA MET A 54 -18.81 -13.96 -13.55
C MET A 54 -19.44 -12.68 -12.99
N PHE A 55 -18.84 -12.05 -11.98
CA PHE A 55 -19.42 -10.90 -11.30
C PHE A 55 -19.82 -9.78 -12.28
N PRO A 56 -21.02 -9.19 -12.13
CA PRO A 56 -21.99 -9.39 -11.04
C PRO A 56 -23.00 -10.54 -11.27
N ALA A 57 -22.84 -11.32 -12.35
CA ALA A 57 -23.62 -12.52 -12.60
C ALA A 57 -23.10 -13.71 -11.77
N ASN A 58 -23.79 -14.84 -11.84
CA ASN A 58 -23.46 -16.05 -11.08
C ASN A 58 -23.82 -17.34 -11.83
N SER A 59 -23.47 -18.50 -11.29
CA SER A 59 -23.78 -19.81 -11.91
C SER A 59 -25.27 -20.06 -12.12
N TRP A 60 -26.14 -19.49 -11.28
CA TRP A 60 -27.59 -19.59 -11.45
C TRP A 60 -28.04 -18.88 -12.73
N THR A 61 -27.51 -17.69 -13.00
CA THR A 61 -27.80 -16.97 -14.25
C THR A 61 -27.34 -17.71 -15.50
N LEU A 62 -26.23 -18.46 -15.44
CA LEU A 62 -25.81 -19.34 -16.53
C LEU A 62 -26.84 -20.44 -16.78
N GLY A 63 -27.25 -21.13 -15.71
CA GLY A 63 -28.29 -22.17 -15.78
C GLY A 63 -29.61 -21.64 -16.35
N LEU A 64 -30.01 -20.43 -15.95
CA LEU A 64 -31.22 -19.77 -16.48
C LEU A 64 -31.10 -19.46 -17.98
N VAL A 65 -29.96 -18.94 -18.45
CA VAL A 65 -29.76 -18.63 -19.88
C VAL A 65 -29.71 -19.91 -20.71
N VAL A 66 -28.97 -20.93 -20.26
CA VAL A 66 -28.92 -22.24 -20.94
C VAL A 66 -30.32 -22.87 -20.97
N GLY A 67 -31.05 -22.83 -19.85
CA GLY A 67 -32.43 -23.32 -19.76
C GLY A 67 -33.37 -22.56 -20.70
N ALA A 68 -33.23 -21.24 -20.81
CA ALA A 68 -34.01 -20.43 -21.75
C ALA A 68 -33.70 -20.83 -23.20
N VAL A 69 -32.43 -20.93 -23.59
CA VAL A 69 -32.06 -21.38 -24.95
C VAL A 69 -32.63 -22.77 -25.24
N ALA A 70 -32.60 -23.69 -24.26
CA ALA A 70 -33.17 -25.02 -24.40
C ALA A 70 -34.70 -24.98 -24.63
N VAL A 71 -35.44 -24.26 -23.80
CA VAL A 71 -36.90 -24.15 -23.89
C VAL A 71 -37.32 -23.50 -25.22
N PHE A 72 -36.67 -22.42 -25.62
CA PHE A 72 -36.98 -21.73 -26.87
C PHE A 72 -36.60 -22.58 -28.10
N SER A 73 -35.52 -23.37 -28.03
CA SER A 73 -35.15 -24.34 -29.07
C SER A 73 -36.26 -25.38 -29.31
N VAL A 74 -36.92 -25.87 -28.24
CA VAL A 74 -38.06 -26.81 -28.35
C VAL A 74 -39.26 -26.16 -29.06
N ILE A 75 -39.49 -24.87 -28.85
CA ILE A 75 -40.57 -24.10 -29.49
C ILE A 75 -40.16 -23.62 -30.90
N LYS A 76 -39.01 -24.08 -31.42
CA LYS A 76 -38.43 -23.68 -32.72
C LYS A 76 -38.16 -22.18 -32.85
N HIS A 77 -37.87 -21.52 -31.73
CA HIS A 77 -37.46 -20.13 -31.70
C HIS A 77 -36.01 -20.03 -31.25
N ASP A 78 -35.15 -19.41 -32.05
CA ASP A 78 -33.73 -19.29 -31.71
C ASP A 78 -33.45 -18.02 -30.89
N LEU A 79 -33.37 -18.17 -29.56
CA LEU A 79 -33.00 -17.09 -28.64
C LEU A 79 -31.52 -16.70 -28.75
N SER A 80 -30.68 -17.52 -29.37
CA SER A 80 -29.25 -17.29 -29.50
C SER A 80 -28.88 -16.47 -30.75
N PHE A 81 -29.87 -16.01 -31.52
CA PHE A 81 -29.69 -15.18 -32.70
C PHE A 81 -28.71 -15.77 -33.74
N GLY A 82 -28.81 -17.07 -34.02
CA GLY A 82 -28.01 -17.78 -35.00
C GLY A 82 -26.82 -18.55 -34.43
N ILE A 83 -26.43 -18.33 -33.17
CA ILE A 83 -25.28 -19.01 -32.55
C ILE A 83 -25.54 -20.52 -32.41
N PHE A 84 -26.72 -20.91 -31.93
CA PHE A 84 -27.13 -22.31 -31.76
C PHE A 84 -27.14 -23.07 -33.10
N PRO A 85 -27.86 -22.65 -34.16
CA PRO A 85 -27.85 -23.36 -35.43
C PRO A 85 -26.47 -23.32 -36.09
N PHE A 86 -25.67 -22.26 -35.90
CA PHE A 86 -24.29 -22.24 -36.38
C PHE A 86 -23.44 -23.34 -35.72
N ILE A 87 -23.46 -23.43 -34.38
CA ILE A 87 -22.71 -24.46 -33.65
C ILE A 87 -23.21 -25.85 -34.02
N GLN A 88 -24.53 -26.03 -34.08
CA GLN A 88 -25.13 -27.32 -34.44
C GLN A 88 -24.67 -27.78 -35.82
N ASN A 89 -24.82 -26.95 -36.84
CA ASN A 89 -24.64 -27.38 -38.23
C ASN A 89 -23.17 -27.38 -38.68
N TYR A 90 -22.34 -26.49 -38.13
CA TYR A 90 -20.96 -26.29 -38.63
C TYR A 90 -19.87 -26.78 -37.68
N ILE A 91 -20.19 -27.09 -36.42
CA ILE A 91 -19.19 -27.52 -35.43
C ILE A 91 -19.56 -28.88 -34.87
N VAL A 92 -20.71 -28.98 -34.21
CA VAL A 92 -21.11 -30.17 -33.46
C VAL A 92 -21.56 -31.30 -34.37
N HIS A 93 -22.23 -30.99 -35.49
CA HIS A 93 -22.60 -31.97 -36.51
C HIS A 93 -21.40 -32.84 -36.95
N TYR A 94 -20.25 -32.22 -37.22
CA TYR A 94 -19.05 -32.94 -37.67
C TYR A 94 -18.39 -33.80 -36.59
N ILE A 95 -18.63 -33.50 -35.31
CA ILE A 95 -17.98 -34.20 -34.18
C ILE A 95 -18.90 -35.26 -33.57
N PHE A 96 -20.19 -34.97 -33.45
CA PHE A 96 -21.17 -35.78 -32.71
C PHE A 96 -22.37 -36.24 -33.54
N GLY A 97 -22.51 -35.77 -34.79
CA GLY A 97 -23.64 -36.08 -35.67
C GLY A 97 -24.97 -35.45 -35.27
N ASP A 98 -26.02 -35.77 -36.03
CA ASP A 98 -27.39 -35.25 -35.89
C ASP A 98 -28.21 -36.02 -34.84
N GLY A 99 -27.75 -36.00 -33.59
CA GLY A 99 -28.44 -36.65 -32.46
C GLY A 99 -28.88 -35.68 -31.37
N TYR A 100 -29.70 -36.19 -30.43
CA TYR A 100 -30.05 -35.47 -29.20
C TYR A 100 -28.82 -35.00 -28.42
N LEU A 101 -27.73 -35.78 -28.46
CA LEU A 101 -26.46 -35.41 -27.84
C LEU A 101 -25.86 -34.16 -28.50
N GLY A 102 -25.76 -34.15 -29.84
CA GLY A 102 -25.27 -32.99 -30.59
C GLY A 102 -26.13 -31.75 -30.33
N GLN A 103 -27.45 -31.88 -30.39
CA GLN A 103 -28.36 -30.78 -30.07
C GLN A 103 -28.16 -30.25 -28.64
N SER A 104 -28.04 -31.14 -27.65
CA SER A 104 -27.85 -30.75 -26.24
C SER A 104 -26.51 -30.03 -26.02
N ILE A 105 -25.44 -30.51 -26.65
CA ILE A 105 -24.12 -29.86 -26.61
C ILE A 105 -24.20 -28.47 -27.27
N SER A 106 -24.83 -28.35 -28.43
CA SER A 106 -25.01 -27.07 -29.11
C SER A 106 -25.81 -26.07 -28.28
N ILE A 107 -26.88 -26.51 -27.61
CA ILE A 107 -27.67 -25.67 -26.68
C ILE A 107 -26.80 -25.20 -25.51
N ALA A 108 -26.04 -26.10 -24.90
CA ALA A 108 -25.18 -25.77 -23.77
C ALA A 108 -24.09 -24.76 -24.15
N VAL A 109 -23.41 -24.96 -25.28
CA VAL A 109 -22.37 -24.04 -25.77
C VAL A 109 -22.97 -22.70 -26.18
N ALA A 110 -24.07 -22.69 -26.94
CA ALA A 110 -24.75 -21.46 -27.35
C ALA A 110 -25.25 -20.65 -26.13
N GLY A 111 -25.87 -21.32 -25.15
CA GLY A 111 -26.31 -20.70 -23.91
C GLY A 111 -25.15 -20.15 -23.08
N ALA A 112 -24.02 -20.87 -23.00
CA ALA A 112 -22.83 -20.39 -22.32
C ALA A 112 -22.21 -19.17 -23.01
N LEU A 113 -22.14 -19.14 -24.33
CA LEU A 113 -21.65 -17.98 -25.10
C LEU A 113 -22.57 -16.76 -24.92
N LEU A 114 -23.89 -16.95 -25.03
CA LEU A 114 -24.87 -15.88 -24.83
C LEU A 114 -24.76 -15.31 -23.40
N TRP A 115 -24.61 -16.18 -22.41
CA TRP A 115 -24.40 -15.78 -21.02
C TRP A 115 -23.08 -15.02 -20.83
N LEU A 116 -21.98 -15.46 -21.46
CA LEU A 116 -20.70 -14.74 -21.43
C LEU A 116 -20.83 -13.33 -22.03
N ILE A 117 -21.53 -13.19 -23.16
CA ILE A 117 -21.83 -11.88 -23.77
C ILE A 117 -22.61 -11.01 -22.77
N PHE A 118 -23.65 -11.55 -22.15
CA PHE A 118 -24.44 -10.83 -21.16
C PHE A 118 -23.61 -10.36 -19.96
N VAL A 119 -22.74 -11.22 -19.42
CA VAL A 119 -21.83 -10.88 -18.31
C VAL A 119 -20.90 -9.74 -18.71
N GLN A 120 -20.32 -9.77 -19.91
CA GLN A 120 -19.42 -8.72 -20.37
C GLN A 120 -20.16 -7.40 -20.61
N LEU A 121 -21.38 -7.42 -21.16
CA LEU A 121 -22.22 -6.23 -21.28
C LEU A 121 -22.55 -5.62 -19.92
N LEU A 122 -22.86 -6.46 -18.93
CA LEU A 122 -23.15 -6.01 -17.57
C LEU A 122 -21.90 -5.42 -16.91
N ARG A 123 -20.74 -6.03 -17.10
CA ARG A 123 -19.45 -5.49 -16.63
C ARG A 123 -19.12 -4.15 -17.28
N LEU A 124 -19.31 -4.01 -18.59
CA LEU A 124 -19.13 -2.74 -19.30
C LEU A 124 -20.12 -1.68 -18.78
N SER A 125 -21.36 -2.08 -18.47
CA SER A 125 -22.36 -1.19 -17.87
C SER A 125 -21.95 -0.72 -16.48
N ILE A 126 -21.43 -1.61 -15.63
CA ILE A 126 -20.86 -1.24 -14.32
C ILE A 126 -19.65 -0.34 -14.50
N LYS A 127 -18.80 -0.61 -15.49
CA LYS A 127 -17.64 0.25 -15.78
C LYS A 127 -18.08 1.66 -16.14
N THR A 128 -19.03 1.82 -17.07
CA THR A 128 -19.61 3.12 -17.42
C THR A 128 -20.30 3.78 -16.23
N LEU A 129 -20.98 3.01 -15.37
CA LEU A 129 -21.51 3.51 -14.10
C LEU A 129 -20.38 4.07 -13.23
N LEU A 130 -19.29 3.33 -13.04
CA LEU A 130 -18.16 3.72 -12.19
C LEU A 130 -17.29 4.84 -12.79
N GLU A 131 -17.41 5.15 -14.08
CA GLU A 131 -16.81 6.34 -14.72
C GLU A 131 -17.42 7.64 -14.19
N TYR A 132 -18.68 7.61 -13.73
CA TYR A 132 -19.29 8.78 -13.09
C TYR A 132 -18.59 9.12 -11.76
N LYS A 133 -17.94 10.28 -11.72
CA LYS A 133 -17.28 10.83 -10.51
C LYS A 133 -17.98 12.04 -9.91
N GLY A 134 -19.16 12.43 -10.40
CA GLY A 134 -19.88 13.61 -9.91
C GLY A 134 -20.19 13.57 -8.41
N TRP A 135 -20.33 12.37 -7.83
CA TRP A 135 -20.51 12.15 -6.39
C TRP A 135 -19.36 12.69 -5.53
N MET A 136 -18.12 12.72 -6.05
CA MET A 136 -16.97 13.33 -5.35
C MET A 136 -17.13 14.84 -5.23
N TYR A 137 -17.80 15.46 -6.19
CA TYR A 137 -17.92 16.91 -6.29
C TYR A 137 -19.13 17.48 -5.52
N GLU A 138 -19.96 16.63 -4.91
CA GLU A 138 -21.07 17.03 -4.06
C GLU A 138 -20.57 17.86 -2.86
N SER A 139 -21.22 18.99 -2.58
CA SER A 139 -20.81 19.85 -1.46
C SER A 139 -21.42 19.37 -0.14
N PRO A 140 -20.64 19.27 0.95
CA PRO A 140 -21.18 18.98 2.27
C PRO A 140 -22.30 19.97 2.66
N GLY A 141 -23.40 19.45 3.22
CA GLY A 141 -24.54 20.25 3.68
C GLY A 141 -25.51 20.71 2.57
N LYS A 142 -25.17 20.53 1.28
CA LYS A 142 -26.13 20.73 0.18
C LYS A 142 -26.88 19.42 -0.12
N PRO A 143 -28.12 19.50 -0.63
CA PRO A 143 -28.82 18.31 -1.11
C PRO A 143 -28.02 17.62 -2.21
N VAL A 144 -27.75 16.32 -2.04
CA VAL A 144 -27.09 15.48 -3.05
C VAL A 144 -27.90 15.51 -4.35
N SER A 145 -27.21 15.67 -5.49
CA SER A 145 -27.86 15.69 -6.80
C SER A 145 -28.67 14.42 -7.10
N LYS A 146 -29.69 14.54 -7.96
CA LYS A 146 -30.51 13.39 -8.38
C LYS A 146 -29.67 12.30 -9.06
N ALA A 147 -28.69 12.71 -9.88
CA ALA A 147 -27.77 11.80 -10.56
C ALA A 147 -26.95 10.98 -9.54
N THR A 148 -26.33 11.63 -8.56
CA THR A 148 -25.58 10.94 -7.50
C THR A 148 -26.47 10.05 -6.64
N LYS A 149 -27.69 10.48 -6.30
CA LYS A 149 -28.63 9.63 -5.54
C LYS A 149 -28.98 8.35 -6.30
N LEU A 150 -29.31 8.46 -7.59
CA LEU A 150 -29.58 7.31 -8.43
C LEU A 150 -28.35 6.40 -8.52
N TRP A 151 -27.18 6.98 -8.76
CA TRP A 151 -25.91 6.26 -8.84
C TRP A 151 -25.59 5.48 -7.56
N LEU A 152 -25.72 6.11 -6.39
CA LEU A 152 -25.55 5.47 -5.09
C LEU A 152 -26.58 4.35 -4.86
N GLY A 153 -27.83 4.55 -5.29
CA GLY A 153 -28.87 3.53 -5.22
C GLY A 153 -28.53 2.29 -6.04
N VAL A 154 -28.08 2.47 -7.29
CA VAL A 154 -27.65 1.38 -8.17
C VAL A 154 -26.43 0.66 -7.57
N LEU A 155 -25.43 1.41 -7.10
CA LEU A 155 -24.24 0.85 -6.48
C LEU A 155 -24.58 0.04 -5.22
N HIS A 156 -25.52 0.53 -4.41
CA HIS A 156 -26.03 -0.19 -3.25
C HIS A 156 -26.69 -1.51 -3.65
N ILE A 157 -27.49 -1.54 -4.72
CA ILE A 157 -28.08 -2.78 -5.25
C ILE A 157 -26.99 -3.77 -5.69
N ILE A 158 -26.00 -3.30 -6.45
CA ILE A 158 -24.87 -4.14 -6.89
C ILE A 158 -24.10 -4.69 -5.67
N SER A 159 -23.91 -3.87 -4.63
CA SER A 159 -23.20 -4.27 -3.41
C SER A 159 -23.89 -5.43 -2.66
N LYS A 160 -25.19 -5.63 -2.84
CA LYS A 160 -25.94 -6.75 -2.25
C LYS A 160 -25.64 -8.09 -2.90
N ALA A 161 -25.01 -8.11 -4.07
CA ALA A 161 -24.60 -9.35 -4.74
C ALA A 161 -23.43 -10.08 -4.04
N GLY A 162 -22.92 -9.54 -2.92
CA GLY A 162 -21.83 -10.14 -2.15
C GLY A 162 -20.48 -10.11 -2.88
N PRO A 163 -19.98 -8.93 -3.29
CA PRO A 163 -18.72 -8.85 -4.01
C PRO A 163 -17.55 -9.30 -3.14
N MET A 164 -16.68 -10.11 -3.73
CA MET A 164 -15.39 -10.52 -3.20
C MET A 164 -14.34 -9.43 -3.45
N LEU A 165 -13.14 -9.60 -2.88
CA LEU A 165 -12.03 -8.64 -2.99
C LEU A 165 -11.81 -8.14 -4.43
N HIS A 166 -11.72 -9.04 -5.41
CA HIS A 166 -11.41 -8.66 -6.80
C HIS A 166 -12.64 -8.61 -7.72
N SER A 167 -13.86 -8.69 -7.20
CA SER A 167 -15.09 -8.75 -8.01
C SER A 167 -15.24 -7.54 -8.95
N PHE A 168 -14.83 -6.35 -8.51
CA PHE A 168 -14.90 -5.15 -9.35
C PHE A 168 -13.69 -4.97 -10.26
N GLN A 169 -12.61 -5.76 -10.15
CA GLN A 169 -11.34 -5.48 -10.83
C GLN A 169 -11.48 -5.43 -12.37
N GLY A 170 -12.34 -6.28 -12.93
CA GLY A 170 -12.69 -6.26 -14.36
C GLY A 170 -13.66 -5.15 -14.77
N ALA A 171 -14.41 -4.61 -13.82
CA ALA A 171 -15.41 -3.55 -14.02
C ALA A 171 -14.88 -2.15 -13.69
N LEU A 172 -13.71 -2.02 -13.06
CA LEU A 172 -13.14 -0.71 -12.75
C LEU A 172 -12.74 0.03 -14.04
N PRO A 173 -13.00 1.35 -14.11
CA PRO A 173 -12.52 2.17 -15.21
C PRO A 173 -11.00 2.22 -15.24
N ARG A 174 -10.43 2.48 -16.42
CA ARG A 174 -9.00 2.80 -16.56
C ARG A 174 -8.76 4.22 -16.04
N LEU A 175 -7.54 4.51 -15.60
CA LEU A 175 -7.17 5.89 -15.24
C LEU A 175 -7.36 6.79 -16.48
N PRO A 176 -8.21 7.84 -16.42
CA PRO A 176 -8.44 8.71 -17.56
C PRO A 176 -7.17 9.48 -17.88
N LEU A 177 -6.89 9.64 -19.16
CA LEU A 177 -5.77 10.47 -19.62
C LEU A 177 -6.17 11.96 -19.54
N PRO A 178 -5.48 12.80 -18.74
CA PRO A 178 -5.84 14.22 -18.65
C PRO A 178 -5.61 14.96 -19.98
N ASN A 179 -6.36 16.04 -20.17
CA ASN A 179 -6.15 16.94 -21.29
C ASN A 179 -4.81 17.69 -21.12
N LEU A 180 -4.03 17.79 -22.20
CA LEU A 180 -2.73 18.46 -22.19
C LEU A 180 -2.84 19.94 -21.83
N ASP A 181 -3.80 20.66 -22.41
CA ASP A 181 -3.99 22.10 -22.17
C ASP A 181 -4.34 22.36 -20.70
N ASP A 182 -5.22 21.53 -20.11
CA ASP A 182 -5.53 21.62 -18.69
C ASP A 182 -4.34 21.29 -17.79
N THR A 183 -3.54 20.30 -18.16
CA THR A 183 -2.36 19.91 -17.40
C THR A 183 -1.33 21.04 -17.37
N VAL A 184 -1.04 21.63 -18.53
CA VAL A 184 -0.11 22.77 -18.65
C VAL A 184 -0.63 23.99 -17.88
N ARG A 185 -1.93 24.30 -18.00
CA ARG A 185 -2.57 25.40 -17.25
C ARG A 185 -2.51 25.17 -15.74
N LYS A 186 -2.88 23.98 -15.26
CA LYS A 186 -2.82 23.63 -13.81
C LYS A 186 -1.37 23.66 -13.31
N HIS A 187 -0.42 23.19 -14.11
CA HIS A 187 1.00 23.27 -13.80
C HIS A 187 1.45 24.72 -13.58
N LEU A 188 1.21 25.61 -14.55
CA LEU A 188 1.53 27.04 -14.43
C LEU A 188 0.92 27.65 -13.16
N LEU A 189 -0.38 27.43 -12.92
CA LEU A 189 -1.04 27.94 -11.72
C LEU A 189 -0.40 27.46 -10.41
N SER A 190 0.12 26.23 -10.38
CA SER A 190 0.82 25.68 -9.20
C SER A 190 2.22 26.27 -9.00
N MET A 191 2.86 26.78 -10.06
CA MET A 191 4.21 27.36 -9.99
C MET A 191 4.22 28.86 -9.67
N LYS A 192 3.11 29.56 -9.96
CA LYS A 192 2.96 31.01 -9.74
C LYS A 192 3.33 31.50 -8.32
N PRO A 193 2.97 30.83 -7.20
CA PRO A 193 3.37 31.29 -5.87
C PRO A 193 4.82 30.98 -5.50
N ILE A 194 5.53 30.17 -6.31
CA ILE A 194 6.85 29.61 -6.00
C ILE A 194 7.96 30.36 -6.75
N LEU A 195 7.72 30.70 -8.02
CA LEU A 195 8.70 31.32 -8.92
C LEU A 195 8.71 32.85 -8.79
N SER A 196 9.83 33.48 -9.17
CA SER A 196 9.87 34.93 -9.42
C SER A 196 9.02 35.29 -10.65
N ASP A 197 8.74 36.58 -10.83
CA ASP A 197 7.97 37.05 -12.00
C ASP A 197 8.71 36.75 -13.31
N GLU A 198 10.05 36.87 -13.34
CA GLU A 198 10.88 36.54 -14.51
C GLU A 198 10.91 35.04 -14.80
N GLU A 199 11.13 34.22 -13.78
CA GLU A 199 11.12 32.75 -13.91
C GLU A 199 9.75 32.24 -14.36
N PHE A 200 8.67 32.86 -13.87
CA PHE A 200 7.31 32.52 -14.25
C PHE A 200 7.02 32.89 -15.71
N GLN A 201 7.45 34.06 -16.18
CA GLN A 201 7.30 34.48 -17.58
C GLN A 201 8.03 33.53 -18.54
N GLU A 202 9.25 33.12 -18.19
CA GLU A 202 9.99 32.12 -18.98
C GLU A 202 9.25 30.78 -18.99
N LEU A 203 8.77 30.31 -17.82
CA LEU A 203 7.99 29.08 -17.76
C LEU A 203 6.69 29.17 -18.58
N GLU A 204 5.99 30.30 -18.59
CA GLU A 204 4.82 30.53 -19.44
C GLU A 204 5.16 30.41 -20.93
N PHE A 205 6.26 31.03 -21.36
CA PHE A 205 6.76 30.93 -22.73
C PHE A 205 7.10 29.49 -23.12
N LEU A 206 7.87 28.78 -22.29
CA LEU A 206 8.24 27.38 -22.51
C LEU A 206 7.01 26.46 -22.52
N SER A 207 6.08 26.68 -21.60
CA SER A 207 4.82 25.95 -21.50
C SER A 207 3.97 26.10 -22.76
N GLU A 208 3.86 27.31 -23.31
CA GLU A 208 3.07 27.56 -24.50
C GLU A 208 3.72 26.94 -25.76
N ARG A 209 5.04 26.99 -25.87
CA ARG A 209 5.78 26.28 -26.93
C ARG A 209 5.61 24.77 -26.83
N PHE A 210 5.71 24.21 -25.62
CA PHE A 210 5.47 22.79 -25.37
C PHE A 210 4.05 22.36 -25.76
N ARG A 211 3.04 23.10 -25.27
CA ARG A 211 1.62 22.83 -25.50
C ARG A 211 1.21 22.91 -26.98
N LYS A 212 1.83 23.79 -27.77
CA LYS A 212 1.59 23.91 -29.22
C LYS A 212 2.44 22.96 -30.07
N GLY A 213 3.61 22.56 -29.57
CA GLY A 213 4.58 21.73 -30.28
C GLY A 213 4.66 20.30 -29.75
N VAL A 214 5.84 19.94 -29.25
CA VAL A 214 6.22 18.58 -28.84
C VAL A 214 5.23 17.93 -27.87
N GLY A 215 4.62 18.70 -26.97
CA GLY A 215 3.63 18.20 -26.01
C GLY A 215 2.44 17.51 -26.68
N ARG A 216 1.93 18.03 -27.82
CA ARG A 216 0.85 17.38 -28.58
C ARG A 216 1.28 16.06 -29.21
N ARG A 217 2.54 15.99 -29.67
CA ARG A 217 3.10 14.75 -30.22
C ARG A 217 3.21 13.69 -29.12
N LEU A 218 3.76 14.05 -27.96
CA LEU A 218 3.84 13.16 -26.79
C LEU A 218 2.44 12.71 -26.32
N GLN A 219 1.47 13.63 -26.29
CA GLN A 219 0.07 13.33 -25.95
C GLN A 219 -0.54 12.27 -26.89
N ARG A 220 -0.23 12.29 -28.19
CA ARG A 220 -0.71 11.28 -29.16
C ARG A 220 -0.18 9.89 -28.84
N TYR A 221 1.12 9.76 -28.55
CA TYR A 221 1.71 8.49 -28.11
C TYR A 221 1.11 8.01 -26.79
N LEU A 222 0.88 8.91 -25.84
CA LEU A 222 0.27 8.57 -24.56
C LEU A 222 -1.19 8.16 -24.70
N THR A 223 -1.94 8.81 -25.60
CA THR A 223 -3.30 8.44 -25.96
C THR A 223 -3.33 7.01 -26.51
N LEU A 224 -2.42 6.68 -27.43
CA LEU A 224 -2.27 5.32 -27.96
C LEU A 224 -1.98 4.31 -26.85
N LYS A 225 -1.05 4.60 -25.93
CA LYS A 225 -0.78 3.73 -24.77
C LYS A 225 -2.02 3.52 -23.91
N SER A 226 -2.80 4.58 -23.65
CA SER A 226 -4.00 4.47 -22.81
C SER A 226 -5.09 3.55 -23.40
N TRP A 227 -5.12 3.38 -24.73
CA TRP A 227 -6.03 2.45 -25.39
C TRP A 227 -5.63 0.98 -25.23
N PHE A 228 -4.33 0.69 -25.16
CA PHE A 228 -3.81 -0.69 -25.09
C PHE A 228 -3.39 -1.13 -23.68
N SER A 229 -3.40 -0.24 -22.70
CA SER A 229 -3.07 -0.54 -21.31
C SER A 229 -4.30 -0.51 -20.40
N SER A 230 -4.26 -1.25 -19.30
CA SER A 230 -5.23 -1.18 -18.19
C SER A 230 -5.10 0.11 -17.39
N ASN A 231 -3.87 0.64 -17.31
CA ASN A 231 -3.53 1.92 -16.72
C ASN A 231 -2.35 2.50 -17.51
N TYR A 232 -2.43 3.77 -17.91
CA TYR A 232 -1.41 4.36 -18.79
C TYR A 232 -0.09 4.68 -18.09
N VAL A 233 -0.02 4.69 -16.75
CA VAL A 233 1.16 5.15 -16.01
C VAL A 233 1.69 4.19 -14.96
N THR A 234 0.89 3.28 -14.39
CA THR A 234 1.29 2.45 -13.25
C THR A 234 2.55 1.62 -13.49
N ASP A 235 2.67 1.00 -14.67
CA ASP A 235 3.85 0.23 -15.08
C ASP A 235 5.12 1.09 -15.07
N TRP A 236 5.06 2.26 -15.69
CA TRP A 236 6.16 3.23 -15.71
C TRP A 236 6.45 3.80 -14.33
N TRP A 237 5.43 4.04 -13.52
CA TRP A 237 5.61 4.51 -12.14
C TRP A 237 6.35 3.48 -11.29
N GLU A 238 5.91 2.22 -11.31
CA GLU A 238 6.59 1.13 -10.61
C GLU A 238 8.04 0.95 -11.09
N GLU A 239 8.28 0.97 -12.40
CA GLU A 239 9.62 0.79 -12.96
C GLU A 239 10.55 1.97 -12.68
N PHE A 240 10.20 3.18 -13.09
CA PHE A 240 11.13 4.31 -13.09
C PHE A 240 11.29 4.97 -11.73
N VAL A 241 10.24 5.01 -10.91
CA VAL A 241 10.32 5.63 -9.57
C VAL A 241 10.91 4.67 -8.55
N TYR A 242 10.55 3.38 -8.61
CA TYR A 242 11.06 2.42 -7.65
C TYR A 242 12.14 1.52 -8.26
N MET A 243 11.81 0.69 -9.25
CA MET A 243 12.70 -0.39 -9.69
C MET A 243 14.02 0.09 -10.30
N ARG A 244 14.10 1.28 -10.90
CA ARG A 244 15.33 1.84 -11.46
C ARG A 244 16.09 2.77 -10.51
N GLN A 245 15.47 3.26 -9.44
CA GLN A 245 16.19 4.05 -8.43
C GLN A 245 17.26 3.19 -7.76
N ARG A 246 18.51 3.66 -7.76
CA ARG A 246 19.67 2.91 -7.24
C ARG A 246 20.08 3.28 -5.82
N SER A 247 19.57 4.39 -5.30
CA SER A 247 19.85 4.84 -3.94
C SER A 247 19.32 3.86 -2.88
N PRO A 248 19.95 3.83 -1.70
CA PRO A 248 19.49 3.11 -0.51
C PRO A 248 18.00 3.31 -0.23
N ILE A 249 17.23 2.21 -0.10
CA ILE A 249 15.76 2.28 0.06
C ILE A 249 15.31 2.46 1.51
N MET A 250 16.17 2.13 2.49
CA MET A 250 15.87 2.19 3.92
C MET A 250 15.25 3.53 4.35
N ILE A 251 15.82 4.65 3.90
CA ILE A 251 15.33 6.01 4.20
C ILE A 251 14.64 6.64 2.99
N ASN A 252 15.18 6.43 1.79
CA ASN A 252 14.75 7.16 0.59
C ASN A 252 13.54 6.52 -0.12
N SER A 253 12.95 5.44 0.41
CA SER A 253 11.79 4.78 -0.19
C SER A 253 10.85 4.16 0.83
N ASN A 254 11.38 3.40 1.78
CA ASN A 254 10.57 2.71 2.77
C ASN A 254 9.87 3.71 3.70
N TYR A 255 8.70 3.31 4.18
CA TYR A 255 7.92 4.03 5.18
C TYR A 255 7.65 3.13 6.38
N TYR A 256 7.12 3.70 7.45
CA TYR A 256 6.91 2.99 8.71
C TYR A 256 5.56 3.35 9.33
N GLY A 257 5.13 2.54 10.31
CA GLY A 257 3.86 2.72 11.02
C GLY A 257 3.91 2.16 12.44
N PHE A 258 3.14 2.77 13.34
CA PHE A 258 3.14 2.54 14.78
C PHE A 258 2.09 1.55 15.25
N ASP A 259 2.30 1.06 16.48
CA ASP A 259 1.26 0.55 17.36
C ASP A 259 0.22 1.63 17.72
N THR A 260 -0.73 1.24 18.56
CA THR A 260 -1.55 2.19 19.32
C THR A 260 -0.69 2.96 20.34
N LEU A 261 -1.07 4.20 20.63
CA LEU A 261 -0.42 5.06 21.63
C LEU A 261 -0.93 4.78 23.06
N ASN A 262 -2.18 4.35 23.18
CA ASN A 262 -2.90 4.33 24.45
C ASN A 262 -3.02 2.92 25.06
N GLU A 263 -2.67 1.87 24.32
CA GLU A 263 -2.86 0.50 24.75
C GLU A 263 -1.56 -0.28 24.66
N HIS A 264 -1.27 -1.03 25.73
CA HIS A 264 -0.15 -1.94 25.80
C HIS A 264 -0.62 -3.25 26.45
N PRO A 265 -1.17 -4.20 25.66
CA PRO A 265 -1.95 -5.30 26.22
C PRO A 265 -1.09 -6.41 26.84
N THR A 266 0.21 -6.44 26.56
CA THR A 266 1.18 -7.33 27.21
C THR A 266 2.59 -6.75 27.08
N GLN A 267 3.42 -6.97 28.09
CA GLN A 267 4.87 -6.68 28.04
C GLN A 267 5.68 -7.87 27.49
N ASN A 268 5.01 -9.00 27.17
CA ASN A 268 5.67 -10.21 26.72
C ASN A 268 5.87 -10.18 25.19
N GLN A 269 7.12 -9.96 24.76
CA GLN A 269 7.51 -9.87 23.35
C GLN A 269 7.09 -11.10 22.52
N ALA A 270 7.28 -12.32 23.04
CA ALA A 270 6.90 -13.54 22.31
C ALA A 270 5.39 -13.64 22.13
N SER A 271 4.62 -13.28 23.15
CA SER A 271 3.14 -13.31 23.11
C SER A 271 2.62 -12.32 22.08
N ARG A 272 3.15 -11.09 22.09
CA ARG A 272 2.78 -10.07 21.12
C ARG A 272 3.13 -10.49 19.69
N ALA A 273 4.35 -11.00 19.49
CA ALA A 273 4.80 -11.50 18.18
C ALA A 273 3.93 -12.64 17.65
N ALA A 274 3.52 -13.55 18.54
CA ALA A 274 2.69 -14.71 18.20
C ALA A 274 1.26 -14.33 17.81
N ASN A 275 0.59 -13.48 18.60
CA ASN A 275 -0.75 -13.00 18.27
C ASN A 275 -0.75 -12.23 16.95
N LEU A 276 0.19 -11.30 16.74
CA LEU A 276 0.25 -10.51 15.51
C LEU A 276 0.65 -11.34 14.30
N THR A 277 1.48 -12.36 14.47
CA THR A 277 1.76 -13.31 13.40
C THR A 277 0.52 -14.11 13.04
N TYR A 278 -0.23 -14.58 14.05
CA TYR A 278 -1.48 -15.28 13.84
C TYR A 278 -2.49 -14.39 13.09
N THR A 279 -2.74 -13.17 13.55
CA THR A 279 -3.66 -12.23 12.87
C THR A 279 -3.17 -11.91 11.45
N SER A 280 -1.87 -11.71 11.26
CA SER A 280 -1.29 -11.48 9.94
C SER A 280 -1.57 -12.63 8.97
N LEU A 281 -1.44 -13.87 9.44
CA LEU A 281 -1.76 -15.06 8.64
C LEU A 281 -3.26 -15.20 8.38
N GLN A 282 -4.12 -14.77 9.31
CA GLN A 282 -5.56 -14.71 9.07
C GLN A 282 -5.92 -13.66 8.01
N PHE A 283 -5.32 -12.47 8.07
CA PHE A 283 -5.53 -11.44 7.05
C PHE A 283 -5.03 -11.91 5.68
N ARG A 284 -3.84 -12.53 5.62
CA ARG A 284 -3.33 -13.20 4.42
C ARG A 284 -4.33 -14.21 3.86
N ARG A 285 -4.91 -15.05 4.72
CA ARG A 285 -5.93 -16.03 4.31
C ARG A 285 -7.18 -15.36 3.74
N MET A 286 -7.63 -14.25 4.33
CA MET A 286 -8.74 -13.47 3.79
C MET A 286 -8.40 -12.87 2.41
N VAL A 287 -7.17 -12.41 2.18
CA VAL A 287 -6.72 -11.97 0.85
C VAL A 287 -6.74 -13.14 -0.14
N ASP A 288 -6.12 -14.27 0.21
CA ASP A 288 -6.07 -15.48 -0.62
C ASP A 288 -7.47 -16.00 -1.01
N ARG A 289 -8.42 -15.92 -0.07
CA ARG A 289 -9.82 -16.31 -0.26
C ARG A 289 -10.69 -15.18 -0.81
N GLN A 290 -10.13 -14.00 -1.00
CA GLN A 290 -10.80 -12.79 -1.49
C GLN A 290 -12.00 -12.37 -0.63
N GLU A 291 -11.87 -12.54 0.69
CA GLU A 291 -12.86 -12.21 1.71
C GLU A 291 -12.71 -10.76 2.22
N VAL A 292 -11.57 -10.12 1.98
CA VAL A 292 -11.37 -8.70 2.31
C VAL A 292 -12.34 -7.84 1.48
N SER A 293 -13.03 -6.92 2.14
CA SER A 293 -14.05 -6.11 1.46
C SER A 293 -13.43 -5.16 0.42
N PRO A 294 -13.97 -5.08 -0.82
CA PRO A 294 -13.55 -4.07 -1.80
C PRO A 294 -13.95 -2.63 -1.40
N PHE A 295 -14.66 -2.46 -0.28
CA PHE A 295 -15.21 -1.19 0.20
C PHE A 295 -14.51 -0.64 1.46
N SER A 296 -13.36 -1.19 1.87
CA SER A 296 -12.70 -0.84 3.16
C SER A 296 -12.43 0.66 3.33
N ILE A 297 -12.08 1.35 2.24
CA ILE A 297 -11.82 2.81 2.24
C ILE A 297 -13.12 3.64 2.31
N SER A 298 -14.23 3.11 1.78
CA SER A 298 -15.50 3.83 1.72
C SER A 298 -16.67 2.94 2.10
N PRO A 299 -16.70 2.45 3.36
CA PRO A 299 -17.65 1.44 3.80
C PRO A 299 -19.09 1.94 3.78
N ARG A 300 -19.29 3.26 3.88
CA ARG A 300 -20.62 3.92 3.88
C ARG A 300 -21.23 4.07 2.50
N THR A 301 -20.47 4.54 1.52
CA THR A 301 -20.95 4.76 0.15
C THR A 301 -20.83 3.52 -0.73
N LYS A 302 -20.09 2.49 -0.28
CA LYS A 302 -19.82 1.25 -1.01
C LYS A 302 -19.19 1.49 -2.39
N VAL A 303 -18.37 2.53 -2.51
CA VAL A 303 -17.56 2.76 -3.71
C VAL A 303 -16.41 1.75 -3.74
N PRO A 304 -16.30 0.91 -4.78
CA PRO A 304 -15.21 -0.06 -4.89
C PRO A 304 -13.90 0.65 -5.27
N PHE A 305 -12.81 0.19 -4.67
CA PHE A 305 -11.46 0.59 -5.03
C PHE A 305 -10.71 -0.59 -5.68
N CYS A 306 -9.68 -0.30 -6.46
CA CYS A 306 -8.75 -1.29 -6.99
C CYS A 306 -8.06 -2.02 -5.83
N THR A 307 -8.05 -3.34 -5.88
CA THR A 307 -7.59 -4.22 -4.80
C THR A 307 -6.32 -5.00 -5.16
N MET A 308 -5.77 -4.79 -6.35
CA MET A 308 -4.54 -5.44 -6.82
C MET A 308 -3.39 -5.40 -5.80
N GLN A 309 -3.21 -4.27 -5.11
CA GLN A 309 -2.11 -4.10 -4.15
C GLN A 309 -2.20 -5.08 -2.96
N TYR A 310 -3.39 -5.53 -2.55
CA TYR A 310 -3.54 -6.51 -1.46
C TYR A 310 -2.86 -7.84 -1.76
N GLU A 311 -2.83 -8.27 -3.03
CA GLU A 311 -2.14 -9.52 -3.41
C GLU A 311 -0.65 -9.44 -3.09
N ARG A 312 -0.04 -8.26 -3.19
CA ARG A 312 1.40 -8.07 -2.99
C ARG A 312 1.78 -7.77 -1.53
N LEU A 313 0.82 -7.64 -0.61
CA LEU A 313 1.07 -7.36 0.81
C LEU A 313 1.91 -8.47 1.49
N PHE A 314 1.65 -9.73 1.12
CA PHE A 314 2.40 -10.89 1.64
C PHE A 314 3.16 -11.58 0.51
N ASN A 315 4.15 -12.39 0.89
CA ASN A 315 4.93 -13.23 -0.02
C ASN A 315 5.62 -12.43 -1.13
N THR A 316 5.92 -11.16 -0.87
CA THR A 316 6.52 -10.25 -1.84
C THR A 316 7.87 -9.76 -1.33
N CYS A 317 8.82 -9.63 -2.24
CA CYS A 317 10.15 -9.08 -1.98
C CYS A 317 10.63 -8.31 -3.22
N ARG A 318 11.20 -7.12 -3.01
CA ARG A 318 11.90 -6.35 -4.05
C ARG A 318 13.36 -6.83 -4.10
N VAL A 319 13.69 -7.65 -5.08
CA VAL A 319 15.04 -8.21 -5.25
C VAL A 319 15.92 -7.22 -6.03
N PRO A 320 17.15 -6.93 -5.57
CA PRO A 320 18.04 -6.00 -6.25
C PRO A 320 18.46 -6.51 -7.64
N GLY A 321 18.58 -5.59 -8.59
CA GLY A 321 19.29 -5.80 -9.85
C GLY A 321 20.37 -4.74 -10.03
N GLU A 322 21.30 -4.95 -10.97
CA GLU A 322 22.39 -4.00 -11.18
C GLU A 322 21.83 -2.65 -11.68
N GLU A 323 20.99 -2.70 -12.71
CA GLU A 323 20.35 -1.51 -13.28
C GLU A 323 18.88 -1.37 -12.84
N VAL A 324 18.18 -2.51 -12.71
CA VAL A 324 16.74 -2.56 -12.45
C VAL A 324 16.43 -3.67 -11.47
N ASP A 325 15.80 -3.33 -10.35
CA ASP A 325 15.28 -4.29 -9.38
C ASP A 325 14.06 -5.03 -9.92
N ARG A 326 13.67 -6.11 -9.25
CA ARG A 326 12.47 -6.87 -9.60
C ARG A 326 11.62 -7.12 -8.38
N LEU A 327 10.34 -6.80 -8.50
CA LEU A 327 9.35 -7.19 -7.51
C LEU A 327 8.92 -8.63 -7.76
N LEU A 328 9.27 -9.53 -6.85
CA LEU A 328 8.91 -10.94 -6.91
C LEU A 328 7.79 -11.24 -5.91
N HIS A 329 6.78 -11.98 -6.36
CA HIS A 329 5.66 -12.43 -5.54
C HIS A 329 5.50 -13.95 -5.68
N TRP A 330 5.27 -14.64 -4.57
CA TRP A 330 5.13 -16.10 -4.54
C TRP A 330 3.79 -16.55 -3.94
N ASP A 331 3.15 -17.52 -4.59
CA ASP A 331 1.85 -18.06 -4.16
C ASP A 331 1.96 -19.20 -3.14
N ASP A 332 3.15 -19.54 -2.65
CA ASP A 332 3.39 -20.78 -1.92
C ASP A 332 4.21 -20.63 -0.63
N ALA A 333 4.36 -19.40 -0.10
CA ALA A 333 5.09 -19.17 1.15
C ALA A 333 4.45 -19.94 2.32
N LYS A 334 5.24 -20.78 3.01
CA LYS A 334 4.80 -21.71 4.07
C LYS A 334 5.34 -21.38 5.46
N HIS A 335 6.14 -20.33 5.56
CA HIS A 335 6.85 -19.92 6.77
C HIS A 335 6.97 -18.39 6.80
N ILE A 336 7.47 -17.89 7.92
CA ILE A 336 7.94 -16.51 8.05
C ILE A 336 9.43 -16.54 8.39
N ALA A 337 10.12 -15.43 8.16
CA ALA A 337 11.50 -15.24 8.61
C ALA A 337 11.49 -14.39 9.87
N VAL A 338 12.30 -14.75 10.86
CA VAL A 338 12.41 -14.06 12.14
C VAL A 338 13.88 -13.68 12.37
N TYR A 339 14.12 -12.42 12.70
CA TYR A 339 15.42 -11.95 13.16
C TYR A 339 15.40 -11.75 14.68
N CYS A 340 16.42 -12.25 15.37
CA CYS A 340 16.63 -11.99 16.80
C CYS A 340 18.13 -11.97 17.11
N ARG A 341 18.62 -10.89 17.75
CA ARG A 341 20.00 -10.75 18.26
C ARG A 341 21.09 -11.23 17.29
N GLY A 342 21.01 -10.81 16.03
CA GLY A 342 22.01 -11.14 15.01
C GLY A 342 21.81 -12.46 14.27
N VAL A 343 20.80 -13.26 14.62
CA VAL A 343 20.55 -14.59 14.03
C VAL A 343 19.22 -14.62 13.30
N TRP A 344 19.21 -15.31 12.15
CA TRP A 344 18.00 -15.53 11.36
C TRP A 344 17.39 -16.91 11.59
N PHE A 345 16.07 -16.94 11.72
CA PHE A 345 15.28 -18.14 11.89
C PHE A 345 14.18 -18.22 10.85
N LYS A 346 13.86 -19.45 10.47
CA LYS A 346 12.64 -19.80 9.75
C LYS A 346 11.64 -20.35 10.75
N LEU A 347 10.53 -19.64 10.91
CA LEU A 347 9.46 -20.03 11.81
C LEU A 347 8.34 -20.71 11.01
N ILE A 348 7.99 -21.92 11.42
CA ILE A 348 6.98 -22.73 10.77
C ILE A 348 5.60 -22.27 11.24
N VAL A 349 4.73 -21.90 10.31
CA VAL A 349 3.39 -21.36 10.65
C VAL A 349 2.24 -22.35 10.44
N HIS A 350 2.56 -23.58 10.03
CA HIS A 350 1.57 -24.65 9.83
C HIS A 350 2.14 -26.03 10.17
N ASN A 351 1.33 -26.94 10.69
CA ASN A 351 1.73 -28.33 10.97
C ASN A 351 1.43 -29.31 9.82
N GLY A 352 1.19 -28.82 8.61
CA GLY A 352 0.78 -29.66 7.47
C GLY A 352 -0.73 -29.80 7.30
N LYS A 353 -1.52 -29.60 8.36
CA LYS A 353 -2.99 -29.72 8.33
C LYS A 353 -3.70 -28.38 8.50
N ARG A 354 -3.24 -27.56 9.44
CA ARG A 354 -3.79 -26.23 9.75
C ARG A 354 -2.68 -25.21 10.01
N LEU A 355 -3.06 -23.93 10.01
CA LEU A 355 -2.23 -22.89 10.60
C LEU A 355 -2.09 -23.17 12.10
N LEU A 356 -0.92 -22.85 12.65
CA LEU A 356 -0.70 -22.88 14.08
C LEU A 356 -1.55 -21.83 14.79
N GLU A 357 -1.99 -22.14 16.00
CA GLU A 357 -2.65 -21.20 16.89
C GLU A 357 -1.60 -20.25 17.51
N ALA A 358 -2.05 -19.11 18.05
CA ALA A 358 -1.13 -18.12 18.61
C ALA A 358 -0.28 -18.69 19.76
N CYS A 359 -0.85 -19.50 20.66
CA CYS A 359 -0.08 -20.16 21.73
C CYS A 359 0.98 -21.14 21.20
N GLU A 360 0.78 -21.78 20.05
CA GLU A 360 1.75 -22.67 19.41
C GLU A 360 2.86 -21.89 18.70
N LEU A 361 2.53 -20.74 18.11
CA LEU A 361 3.52 -19.80 17.58
C LEU A 361 4.37 -19.22 18.71
N GLN A 362 3.76 -18.92 19.86
CA GLN A 362 4.46 -18.40 21.03
C GLN A 362 5.55 -19.34 21.53
N VAL A 363 5.33 -20.67 21.51
CA VAL A 363 6.36 -21.66 21.87
C VAL A 363 7.61 -21.49 21.00
N GLN A 364 7.45 -21.27 19.69
CA GLN A 364 8.58 -21.02 18.80
C GLN A 364 9.26 -19.68 19.11
N TYR A 365 8.49 -18.62 19.36
CA TYR A 365 9.05 -17.32 19.72
C TYR A 365 9.80 -17.34 21.05
N ASP A 366 9.30 -18.04 22.07
CA ASP A 366 10.01 -18.25 23.33
C ASP A 366 11.33 -18.99 23.09
N ALA A 367 11.33 -20.02 22.23
CA ALA A 367 12.56 -20.74 21.87
C ALA A 367 13.57 -19.85 21.11
N ILE A 368 13.10 -18.96 20.23
CA ILE A 368 13.95 -17.96 19.58
C ILE A 368 14.49 -16.99 20.64
N LEU A 369 13.64 -16.37 21.46
CA LEU A 369 14.10 -15.42 22.47
C LEU A 369 15.06 -16.04 23.49
N ALA A 370 14.95 -17.34 23.77
CA ALA A 370 15.85 -18.08 24.65
C ALA A 370 17.11 -18.64 23.94
N HIS A 371 17.31 -18.39 22.64
CA HIS A 371 18.46 -18.94 21.91
C HIS A 371 19.79 -18.46 22.50
N THR A 372 20.78 -19.35 22.53
CA THR A 372 22.18 -19.06 22.92
C THR A 372 23.14 -19.10 21.73
N HIS A 373 22.59 -19.13 20.52
CA HIS A 373 23.31 -19.12 19.26
C HIS A 373 24.19 -17.87 19.07
N GLU A 374 25.48 -18.07 18.80
CA GLU A 374 26.36 -17.01 18.27
C GLU A 374 26.15 -16.87 16.76
N PRO A 375 26.01 -15.65 16.21
CA PRO A 375 25.89 -15.42 14.78
C PRO A 375 27.16 -15.84 14.05
N SER A 376 27.02 -16.42 12.85
CA SER A 376 28.17 -16.69 11.98
C SER A 376 28.86 -15.37 11.60
N GLU A 377 30.14 -15.42 11.21
CA GLU A 377 30.88 -14.22 10.81
C GLU A 377 30.13 -13.48 9.68
N GLY A 378 29.78 -12.22 9.93
CA GLY A 378 28.98 -11.38 9.03
C GLY A 378 27.46 -11.55 9.11
N GLU A 379 26.93 -12.60 9.73
CA GLU A 379 25.47 -12.88 9.80
C GLU A 379 24.71 -11.73 10.47
N MET A 380 25.22 -11.22 11.59
CA MET A 380 24.60 -10.13 12.35
C MET A 380 24.34 -8.89 11.49
N HIS A 381 25.27 -8.60 10.57
CA HIS A 381 25.24 -7.42 9.72
C HIS A 381 24.69 -7.70 8.31
N LEU A 382 24.35 -8.95 7.99
CA LEU A 382 24.01 -9.39 6.63
C LEU A 382 22.91 -8.56 5.97
N ALA A 383 21.87 -8.19 6.73
CA ALA A 383 20.72 -7.48 6.18
C ALA A 383 21.04 -6.03 5.78
N SER A 384 22.19 -5.48 6.20
CA SER A 384 22.68 -4.16 5.78
C SER A 384 22.86 -4.08 4.26
N LEU A 385 23.07 -5.20 3.58
CA LEU A 385 23.09 -5.27 2.13
C LEU A 385 21.78 -4.76 1.51
N THR A 386 20.64 -4.93 2.19
CA THR A 386 19.35 -4.39 1.75
C THR A 386 19.18 -2.90 2.08
N ALA A 387 19.98 -2.37 3.00
CA ALA A 387 20.01 -0.98 3.43
C ALA A 387 20.96 -0.10 2.61
N GLY A 388 21.97 -0.69 1.95
CA GLY A 388 22.96 0.01 1.13
C GLY A 388 22.56 0.20 -0.33
N GLU A 389 23.56 0.49 -1.17
CA GLU A 389 23.39 0.73 -2.60
C GLU A 389 22.83 -0.50 -3.35
N ARG A 390 21.84 -0.28 -4.21
CA ARG A 390 21.10 -1.37 -4.87
C ARG A 390 21.96 -2.20 -5.81
N ALA A 391 22.83 -1.52 -6.58
CA ALA A 391 23.69 -2.18 -7.56
C ALA A 391 24.76 -3.05 -6.89
N ASP A 392 25.33 -2.61 -5.78
CA ASP A 392 26.33 -3.37 -5.04
C ASP A 392 25.71 -4.58 -4.35
N TRP A 393 24.50 -4.42 -3.79
CA TRP A 393 23.74 -5.55 -3.30
C TRP A 393 23.47 -6.56 -4.42
N ALA A 394 23.04 -6.13 -5.60
CA ALA A 394 22.81 -7.02 -6.74
C ALA A 394 24.05 -7.83 -7.15
N LYS A 395 25.22 -7.19 -7.20
CA LYS A 395 26.51 -7.83 -7.55
C LYS A 395 26.92 -8.86 -6.49
N THR A 396 26.86 -8.49 -5.22
CA THR A 396 27.19 -9.36 -4.09
C THR A 396 26.23 -10.54 -3.99
N ARG A 397 24.93 -10.30 -4.18
CA ARG A 397 23.91 -11.36 -4.25
C ARG A 397 24.23 -12.37 -5.34
N ARG A 398 24.60 -11.90 -6.55
CA ARG A 398 24.97 -12.78 -7.66
C ARG A 398 26.24 -13.58 -7.38
N ALA A 399 27.26 -12.95 -6.79
CA ALA A 399 28.55 -13.58 -6.55
C ALA A 399 28.49 -14.63 -5.43
N HIS A 400 27.76 -14.35 -4.33
CA HIS A 400 27.91 -15.09 -3.07
C HIS A 400 26.62 -15.75 -2.55
N PHE A 401 25.45 -15.44 -3.10
CA PHE A 401 24.16 -15.95 -2.61
C PHE A 401 23.35 -16.74 -3.66
N ARG A 402 23.95 -17.08 -4.82
CA ARG A 402 23.27 -17.80 -5.91
C ARG A 402 23.26 -19.32 -5.78
N SER A 403 24.04 -19.88 -4.85
CA SER A 403 24.23 -21.33 -4.67
C SER A 403 24.46 -21.70 -3.19
N GLY A 404 24.45 -23.00 -2.90
CA GLY A 404 24.79 -23.55 -1.59
C GLY A 404 23.84 -23.15 -0.48
N VAL A 405 24.36 -23.14 0.75
CA VAL A 405 23.60 -22.81 1.97
C VAL A 405 23.08 -21.37 1.94
N ASN A 406 23.88 -20.41 1.44
CA ASN A 406 23.49 -19.01 1.32
C ASN A 406 22.25 -18.82 0.45
N LYS A 407 22.13 -19.54 -0.67
CA LYS A 407 20.93 -19.50 -1.53
C LYS A 407 19.71 -20.01 -0.78
N THR A 408 19.88 -21.09 -0.02
CA THR A 408 18.78 -21.74 0.72
C THR A 408 18.26 -20.80 1.80
N SER A 409 19.16 -20.27 2.64
CA SER A 409 18.82 -19.30 3.69
C SER A 409 18.25 -17.99 3.14
N LEU A 410 18.85 -17.45 2.06
CA LEU A 410 18.33 -16.25 1.40
C LEU A 410 16.92 -16.48 0.84
N ASN A 411 16.67 -17.64 0.20
CA ASN A 411 15.34 -18.00 -0.27
C ASN A 411 14.33 -18.10 0.89
N ASP A 412 14.75 -18.60 2.06
CA ASP A 412 13.88 -18.65 3.22
C ASP A 412 13.50 -17.24 3.73
N ILE A 413 14.37 -16.24 3.61
CA ILE A 413 14.01 -14.84 3.93
C ILE A 413 13.13 -14.23 2.82
N GLU A 414 13.57 -14.29 1.57
CA GLU A 414 12.87 -13.64 0.44
C GLU A 414 11.47 -14.23 0.25
N ARG A 415 11.32 -15.56 0.29
CA ARG A 415 10.04 -16.27 0.08
C ARG A 415 9.17 -16.40 1.34
N ALA A 416 9.60 -15.88 2.48
CA ALA A 416 8.77 -15.80 3.68
C ALA A 416 7.44 -15.09 3.39
N ALA A 417 6.38 -15.35 4.16
CA ALA A 417 5.14 -14.59 4.00
C ALA A 417 5.35 -13.10 4.35
N PHE A 418 6.12 -12.85 5.41
CA PHE A 418 6.60 -11.55 5.87
C PHE A 418 7.80 -11.78 6.81
N VAL A 419 8.46 -10.70 7.23
CA VAL A 419 9.59 -10.77 8.19
C VAL A 419 9.11 -10.27 9.55
N VAL A 420 9.50 -10.96 10.63
CA VAL A 420 9.31 -10.52 12.01
C VAL A 420 10.65 -10.18 12.62
N ILE A 421 10.71 -9.06 13.32
CA ILE A 421 11.90 -8.62 14.04
C ILE A 421 11.57 -8.65 15.52
N LEU A 422 12.31 -9.45 16.27
CA LEU A 422 12.32 -9.41 17.73
C LEU A 422 13.44 -8.46 18.13
N ASP A 423 13.09 -7.18 18.26
CA ASP A 423 14.03 -6.12 18.58
C ASP A 423 14.47 -6.23 20.05
N ASP A 424 15.75 -6.01 20.32
CA ASP A 424 16.34 -6.05 21.65
C ASP A 424 16.26 -4.70 22.37
N GLU A 425 15.80 -3.64 21.69
CA GLU A 425 15.49 -2.35 22.29
C GLU A 425 14.05 -2.25 22.80
N GLU A 426 13.88 -1.48 23.88
CA GLU A 426 12.58 -1.04 24.36
C GLU A 426 12.22 0.30 23.71
N THR A 427 10.96 0.44 23.30
CA THR A 427 10.41 1.71 22.79
C THR A 427 9.33 2.19 23.73
N HIS A 428 9.08 3.49 23.81
CA HIS A 428 8.14 4.05 24.77
C HIS A 428 7.41 5.23 24.16
N TYR A 429 6.20 5.49 24.64
CA TYR A 429 5.49 6.74 24.41
C TYR A 429 5.30 7.46 25.74
N ASP A 430 5.77 8.69 25.82
CA ASP A 430 5.61 9.56 26.96
C ASP A 430 5.19 10.95 26.47
N PRO A 431 3.96 11.41 26.77
CA PRO A 431 3.51 12.74 26.38
C PRO A 431 4.38 13.88 26.92
N GLN A 432 5.13 13.66 28.01
CA GLN A 432 6.02 14.67 28.61
C GLN A 432 7.43 14.64 28.02
N ASP A 433 7.81 13.55 27.35
CA ASP A 433 9.11 13.38 26.73
C ASP A 433 8.95 12.95 25.26
N PRO A 434 8.84 13.90 24.33
CA PRO A 434 8.65 13.61 22.92
C PRO A 434 9.85 12.87 22.29
N SER A 435 11.03 12.90 22.94
CA SER A 435 12.22 12.22 22.41
C SER A 435 12.07 10.70 22.36
N LYS A 436 11.24 10.12 23.25
CA LYS A 436 10.94 8.68 23.25
C LYS A 436 10.13 8.28 22.00
N LEU A 437 9.17 9.11 21.60
CA LEU A 437 8.38 8.88 20.40
C LEU A 437 9.22 9.12 19.13
N ASP A 438 10.11 10.11 19.15
CA ASP A 438 11.09 10.37 18.09
C ASP A 438 12.03 9.16 17.91
N HIS A 439 12.56 8.59 19.01
CA HIS A 439 13.38 7.38 19.01
C HIS A 439 12.63 6.17 18.45
N TRP A 440 11.37 6.00 18.85
CA TRP A 440 10.54 4.93 18.32
C TRP A 440 10.35 5.06 16.80
N ALA A 441 10.12 6.27 16.28
CA ALA A 441 10.05 6.50 14.83
C ALA A 441 11.35 6.12 14.11
N HIS A 442 12.50 6.51 14.65
CA HIS A 442 13.81 6.13 14.13
C HIS A 442 13.98 4.60 14.09
N ASN A 443 13.67 3.92 15.20
CA ASN A 443 13.72 2.45 15.30
C ASN A 443 12.82 1.76 14.25
N LEU A 444 11.63 2.29 13.98
CA LEU A 444 10.72 1.72 12.99
C LEU A 444 11.14 2.00 11.54
N LEU A 445 11.70 3.18 11.24
CA LEU A 445 12.15 3.54 9.90
C LEU A 445 13.40 2.76 9.48
N HIS A 446 14.43 2.71 10.33
CA HIS A 446 15.73 2.18 9.95
C HIS A 446 16.35 1.17 10.93
N GLY A 447 15.80 1.03 12.15
CA GLY A 447 16.41 0.18 13.18
C GLY A 447 17.91 0.49 13.32
N LYS A 448 18.73 -0.56 13.30
CA LYS A 448 20.20 -0.51 13.35
C LYS A 448 20.83 -0.70 11.97
N ALA A 449 20.08 -0.48 10.88
CA ALA A 449 20.42 -0.78 9.48
C ALA A 449 20.65 -2.27 9.11
N HIS A 450 20.94 -3.15 10.08
CA HIS A 450 21.25 -4.56 9.81
C HIS A 450 20.22 -5.54 10.39
N ASP A 451 19.24 -5.05 11.11
CA ASP A 451 18.22 -5.81 11.85
C ASP A 451 16.84 -5.71 11.20
N ARG A 452 16.78 -5.33 9.92
CA ARG A 452 15.58 -5.29 9.07
C ARG A 452 15.93 -5.85 7.69
N TRP A 453 14.98 -6.50 7.04
CA TRP A 453 15.11 -6.84 5.62
C TRP A 453 14.33 -5.82 4.79
N PHE A 454 14.98 -4.73 4.38
CA PHE A 454 14.31 -3.59 3.74
C PHE A 454 13.70 -3.91 2.37
N ASP A 455 14.16 -5.00 1.75
CA ASP A 455 13.60 -5.53 0.50
C ASP A 455 12.25 -6.23 0.69
N LYS A 456 11.88 -6.58 1.93
CA LYS A 456 10.64 -7.30 2.21
C LYS A 456 9.46 -6.35 2.09
N SER A 457 8.34 -6.86 1.54
CA SER A 457 7.04 -6.15 1.52
C SER A 457 6.77 -5.40 2.83
N PHE A 458 6.92 -6.08 3.97
CA PHE A 458 7.03 -5.43 5.27
C PHE A 458 7.83 -6.27 6.29
N ASN A 459 8.39 -5.57 7.27
CA ASN A 459 8.94 -6.10 8.51
C ASN A 459 7.95 -5.75 9.64
N LEU A 460 7.47 -6.75 10.37
CA LEU A 460 6.71 -6.58 11.61
C LEU A 460 7.70 -6.53 12.78
N ILE A 461 7.78 -5.39 13.45
CA ILE A 461 8.79 -5.10 14.47
C ILE A 461 8.13 -5.18 15.84
N ILE A 462 8.67 -6.02 16.72
CA ILE A 462 8.21 -6.15 18.11
C ILE A 462 9.36 -5.76 19.03
N SER A 463 9.25 -4.63 19.71
CA SER A 463 10.20 -4.18 20.72
C SER A 463 10.29 -5.15 21.89
N LYS A 464 11.39 -5.11 22.63
CA LYS A 464 11.65 -5.98 23.78
C LYS A 464 10.55 -5.93 24.83
N ASN A 465 9.93 -4.76 25.00
CA ASN A 465 8.81 -4.54 25.92
C ASN A 465 7.43 -4.77 25.29
N GLY A 466 7.29 -5.30 24.07
CA GLY A 466 5.99 -5.66 23.49
C GLY A 466 5.30 -4.59 22.65
N HIS A 467 5.92 -3.43 22.46
CA HIS A 467 5.46 -2.45 21.47
C HIS A 467 5.67 -2.92 20.03
N VAL A 468 4.79 -2.47 19.13
CA VAL A 468 4.75 -2.93 17.74
C VAL A 468 5.06 -1.80 16.77
N GLY A 469 5.60 -2.14 15.61
CA GLY A 469 5.44 -1.30 14.45
C GLY A 469 5.78 -2.05 13.18
N ILE A 470 5.86 -1.31 12.09
CA ILE A 470 6.15 -1.85 10.77
C ILE A 470 7.17 -0.99 10.04
N ASN A 471 8.03 -1.65 9.26
CA ASN A 471 8.78 -1.04 8.16
C ASN A 471 8.27 -1.63 6.84
N THR A 472 7.99 -0.82 5.84
CA THR A 472 7.32 -1.28 4.60
C THR A 472 8.08 -0.81 3.37
N GLU A 473 8.42 -1.76 2.50
CA GLU A 473 8.95 -1.46 1.16
C GLU A 473 7.83 -0.87 0.30
N HIS A 474 8.08 0.26 -0.35
CA HIS A 474 6.99 1.07 -0.91
C HIS A 474 6.56 0.64 -2.32
N SER A 475 7.41 -0.02 -3.10
CA SER A 475 7.17 -0.23 -4.54
C SER A 475 5.91 -1.03 -4.84
N TRP A 476 5.57 -2.01 -3.99
CA TRP A 476 4.46 -2.93 -4.23
C TRP A 476 3.07 -2.32 -3.99
N GLY A 477 2.96 -1.28 -3.14
CA GLY A 477 1.68 -0.80 -2.62
C GLY A 477 1.75 0.57 -1.94
N ASP A 478 0.58 1.19 -1.77
CA ASP A 478 0.42 2.48 -1.08
C ASP A 478 0.17 2.26 0.41
N ALA A 479 0.56 3.23 1.24
CA ALA A 479 0.40 3.19 2.69
C ALA A 479 -1.04 2.87 3.15
N ALA A 480 -2.07 3.24 2.38
CA ALA A 480 -3.46 2.94 2.71
C ALA A 480 -3.75 1.44 2.84
N VAL A 481 -3.11 0.59 2.04
CA VAL A 481 -3.29 -0.88 2.10
C VAL A 481 -2.63 -1.44 3.36
N MET A 482 -1.42 -0.98 3.65
CA MET A 482 -0.69 -1.36 4.84
C MET A 482 -1.39 -0.88 6.12
N ALA A 483 -1.93 0.34 6.12
CA ALA A 483 -2.68 0.89 7.24
C ALA A 483 -3.96 0.10 7.54
N HIS A 484 -4.70 -0.34 6.50
CA HIS A 484 -5.86 -1.21 6.72
C HIS A 484 -5.45 -2.54 7.35
N PHE A 485 -4.38 -3.15 6.85
CA PHE A 485 -3.85 -4.39 7.40
C PHE A 485 -3.41 -4.23 8.87
N THR A 486 -2.65 -3.19 9.20
CA THR A 486 -2.19 -2.92 10.56
C THR A 486 -3.35 -2.59 11.49
N GLU A 487 -4.29 -1.74 11.06
CA GLU A 487 -5.50 -1.41 11.82
C GLU A 487 -6.31 -2.66 12.15
N TRP A 488 -6.52 -3.54 11.15
CA TRP A 488 -7.21 -4.80 11.34
C TRP A 488 -6.46 -5.73 12.30
N SER A 489 -5.14 -5.85 12.16
CA SER A 489 -4.32 -6.75 12.96
C SER A 489 -4.26 -6.31 14.43
N LEU A 490 -4.13 -5.00 14.69
CA LEU A 490 -4.19 -4.42 16.03
C LEU A 490 -5.58 -4.57 16.65
N LEU A 491 -6.65 -4.37 15.87
CA LEU A 491 -8.02 -4.59 16.32
C LEU A 491 -8.22 -6.06 16.76
N GLN A 492 -7.79 -7.02 15.95
CA GLN A 492 -7.90 -8.44 16.31
C GLN A 492 -7.08 -8.78 17.56
N ASP A 493 -5.84 -8.33 17.62
CA ASP A 493 -4.93 -8.63 18.71
C ASP A 493 -5.40 -8.04 20.05
N ILE A 494 -5.73 -6.75 20.08
CA ILE A 494 -6.09 -6.03 21.31
C ILE A 494 -7.51 -6.37 21.78
N VAL A 495 -8.48 -6.47 20.86
CA VAL A 495 -9.90 -6.51 21.22
C VAL A 495 -10.49 -7.91 21.17
N PHE A 496 -10.21 -8.67 20.12
CA PHE A 496 -10.92 -9.93 19.86
C PHE A 496 -10.18 -11.18 20.37
N ILE A 497 -8.85 -11.19 20.28
CA ILE A 497 -8.01 -12.30 20.74
C ILE A 497 -7.54 -12.03 22.17
N GLY A 498 -6.78 -10.95 22.36
CA GLY A 498 -6.21 -10.56 23.64
C GLY A 498 -5.24 -11.58 24.22
N TYR A 499 -5.03 -11.47 25.53
CA TYR A 499 -4.04 -12.23 26.30
C TYR A 499 -4.69 -12.80 27.56
N ASP A 500 -4.03 -13.79 28.17
CA ASP A 500 -4.42 -14.32 29.48
C ASP A 500 -3.95 -13.39 30.63
N GLU A 501 -4.24 -13.80 31.87
CA GLU A 501 -3.87 -13.07 33.09
C GLU A 501 -2.36 -12.88 33.29
N ASN A 502 -1.53 -13.69 32.63
CA ASN A 502 -0.08 -13.61 32.67
C ASN A 502 0.50 -12.87 31.45
N GLY A 503 -0.35 -12.27 30.62
CA GLY A 503 0.03 -11.59 29.39
C GLY A 503 0.47 -12.52 28.26
N ARG A 504 0.14 -13.82 28.33
CA ARG A 504 0.48 -14.82 27.30
C ARG A 504 -0.67 -15.05 26.32
N CYS A 505 -0.37 -15.69 25.19
CA CYS A 505 -1.40 -16.07 24.23
C CYS A 505 -2.38 -17.07 24.86
N LYS A 506 -3.68 -16.83 24.70
CA LYS A 506 -4.72 -17.71 25.23
C LYS A 506 -4.67 -19.11 24.58
N GLY A 507 -5.00 -20.12 25.38
CA GLY A 507 -5.12 -21.51 24.95
C GLY A 507 -3.86 -22.34 25.19
N GLU A 508 -3.99 -23.66 25.09
CA GLU A 508 -2.92 -24.61 25.38
C GLU A 508 -2.24 -25.09 24.08
N PRO A 509 -0.90 -24.99 23.96
CA PRO A 509 -0.19 -25.39 22.75
C PRO A 509 -0.20 -26.92 22.59
N LYS A 510 -0.88 -27.41 21.55
CA LYS A 510 -0.99 -28.84 21.23
C LYS A 510 0.22 -29.33 20.45
N GLU A 511 0.76 -28.46 19.59
CA GLU A 511 1.96 -28.70 18.81
C GLU A 511 3.11 -27.84 19.36
N LYS A 512 4.29 -28.44 19.51
CA LYS A 512 5.52 -27.75 19.94
C LYS A 512 6.57 -27.94 18.85
N LEU A 513 6.47 -27.13 17.81
CA LEU A 513 7.46 -27.12 16.74
C LEU A 513 8.67 -26.28 17.15
N THR A 514 9.84 -26.65 16.64
CA THR A 514 11.09 -25.91 16.85
C THR A 514 11.37 -25.05 15.62
N PRO A 515 11.72 -23.76 15.78
CA PRO A 515 12.13 -22.91 14.67
C PRO A 515 13.45 -23.40 14.07
N GLU A 516 13.62 -23.25 12.76
CA GLU A 516 14.84 -23.65 12.07
C GLU A 516 15.83 -22.49 12.03
N ARG A 517 17.05 -22.68 12.54
CA ARG A 517 18.13 -21.70 12.41
C ARG A 517 18.66 -21.68 10.97
N LEU A 518 18.65 -20.50 10.35
CA LEU A 518 19.30 -20.30 9.05
C LEU A 518 20.81 -20.31 9.20
N LYS A 519 21.51 -20.79 8.17
CA LYS A 519 22.97 -20.96 8.17
C LYS A 519 23.59 -20.18 7.02
N TRP A 520 24.80 -19.70 7.21
CA TRP A 520 25.48 -18.86 6.24
C TRP A 520 26.95 -19.25 6.12
N GLU A 521 27.47 -19.16 4.90
CA GLU A 521 28.89 -19.25 4.57
C GLU A 521 29.27 -17.95 3.86
N ILE A 522 29.61 -16.92 4.63
CA ILE A 522 29.86 -15.58 4.08
C ILE A 522 31.35 -15.42 3.78
N PRO A 523 31.78 -15.47 2.51
CA PRO A 523 33.20 -15.38 2.17
C PRO A 523 33.72 -13.96 2.38
N ALA A 524 35.04 -13.81 2.53
CA ALA A 524 35.68 -12.51 2.80
C ALA A 524 35.27 -11.35 1.87
N PRO A 525 35.10 -11.52 0.54
CA PRO A 525 34.60 -10.45 -0.32
C PRO A 525 33.17 -10.00 0.01
N ALA A 526 32.30 -10.91 0.46
CA ALA A 526 30.96 -10.57 0.91
C ALA A 526 30.99 -9.86 2.28
N LEU A 527 31.90 -10.26 3.18
CA LEU A 527 32.12 -9.56 4.45
C LEU A 527 32.55 -8.11 4.24
N ASP A 528 33.45 -7.86 3.28
CA ASP A 528 33.88 -6.51 2.89
C ASP A 528 32.69 -5.68 2.38
N GLN A 529 31.84 -6.25 1.52
CA GLN A 529 30.65 -5.54 1.07
C GLN A 529 29.66 -5.26 2.20
N ILE A 530 29.45 -6.19 3.14
CA ILE A 530 28.59 -5.97 4.30
C ILE A 530 29.08 -4.77 5.12
N ARG A 531 30.40 -4.61 5.31
CA ARG A 531 30.98 -3.45 5.99
C ARG A 531 30.73 -2.15 5.24
N LYS A 532 30.96 -2.14 3.92
CA LYS A 532 30.67 -0.96 3.07
C LYS A 532 29.19 -0.57 3.10
N SER A 533 28.29 -1.54 3.02
CA SER A 533 26.85 -1.31 3.12
C SER A 533 26.45 -0.78 4.50
N MET A 534 27.10 -1.25 5.57
CA MET A 534 26.93 -0.69 6.92
C MET A 534 27.41 0.75 7.02
N GLU A 535 28.55 1.11 6.42
CA GLU A 535 29.07 2.49 6.41
C GLU A 535 28.08 3.44 5.72
N VAL A 536 27.59 3.08 4.53
CA VAL A 536 26.57 3.86 3.80
C VAL A 536 25.30 4.00 4.64
N ALA A 537 24.81 2.91 5.21
CA ALA A 537 23.58 2.93 5.99
C ALA A 537 23.72 3.74 7.29
N ASN A 538 24.84 3.64 7.99
CA ASN A 538 25.12 4.42 9.20
C ASN A 538 25.24 5.92 8.90
N ALA A 539 25.85 6.29 7.76
CA ALA A 539 25.88 7.69 7.34
C ALA A 539 24.47 8.24 7.10
N LEU A 540 23.59 7.45 6.48
CA LEU A 540 22.18 7.80 6.28
C LEU A 540 21.41 7.93 7.59
N ILE A 541 21.61 7.00 8.53
CA ILE A 541 20.99 7.05 9.87
C ILE A 541 21.45 8.28 10.64
N ALA A 542 22.74 8.59 10.60
CA ALA A 542 23.29 9.76 11.28
C ALA A 542 22.75 11.07 10.68
N ASP A 543 22.41 11.07 9.38
CA ASP A 543 21.93 12.25 8.68
C ASP A 543 20.41 12.46 8.79
N VAL A 544 19.58 11.43 8.94
CA VAL A 544 18.13 11.63 9.10
C VAL A 544 17.78 12.19 10.48
N GLU A 545 16.91 13.19 10.52
CA GLU A 545 16.29 13.69 11.75
C GLU A 545 14.79 13.44 11.68
N MET A 546 14.22 12.83 12.73
CA MET A 546 12.77 12.67 12.89
C MET A 546 12.30 13.46 14.11
N SER A 547 11.15 14.13 14.00
CA SER A 547 10.49 14.75 15.14
C SER A 547 8.98 14.62 15.01
N LEU A 548 8.38 13.90 15.94
CA LEU A 548 6.96 13.62 15.97
C LEU A 548 6.23 14.59 16.89
N LEU A 549 4.97 14.83 16.57
CA LEU A 549 4.06 15.64 17.37
C LEU A 549 2.72 14.93 17.49
N VAL A 550 2.33 14.56 18.72
CA VAL A 550 0.95 14.21 19.04
C VAL A 550 0.30 15.44 19.64
N TRP A 551 -0.65 16.02 18.91
CA TRP A 551 -1.34 17.24 19.28
C TRP A 551 -2.73 16.91 19.82
N THR A 552 -2.99 17.28 21.07
CA THR A 552 -4.21 16.92 21.81
C THR A 552 -5.09 18.12 22.20
N ASP A 553 -4.68 19.34 21.86
CA ASP A 553 -5.46 20.55 22.20
C ASP A 553 -6.73 20.67 21.36
N TYR A 554 -6.73 20.06 20.16
CA TYR A 554 -7.89 19.89 19.28
C TYR A 554 -7.58 18.91 18.15
N GLY A 555 -8.62 18.45 17.44
CA GLY A 555 -8.49 17.63 16.24
C GLY A 555 -9.52 18.01 15.18
N LYS A 556 -10.10 17.02 14.49
CA LYS A 556 -11.02 17.29 13.36
C LYS A 556 -12.28 18.06 13.77
N GLY A 557 -12.68 18.00 15.04
CA GLY A 557 -13.84 18.73 15.56
C GLY A 557 -13.67 20.23 15.39
N PHE A 558 -12.45 20.74 15.58
CA PHE A 558 -12.13 22.15 15.42
C PHE A 558 -12.24 22.63 13.97
N ALA A 559 -11.64 21.90 13.02
CA ALA A 559 -11.77 22.23 11.59
C ALA A 559 -13.23 22.21 11.11
N LYS A 560 -14.05 21.28 11.61
CA LYS A 560 -15.49 21.21 11.31
C LYS A 560 -16.25 22.44 11.83
N LYS A 561 -15.92 22.98 13.01
CA LYS A 561 -16.52 24.22 13.53
C LYS A 561 -16.27 25.40 12.59
N LEU A 562 -15.08 25.47 11.99
CA LEU A 562 -14.71 26.46 10.98
C LEU A 562 -15.40 26.25 9.61
N LYS A 563 -16.11 25.13 9.44
CA LYS A 563 -16.78 24.67 8.22
C LYS A 563 -15.80 24.41 7.06
N VAL A 564 -14.63 23.85 7.37
CA VAL A 564 -13.62 23.43 6.40
C VAL A 564 -13.28 21.94 6.56
N SER A 565 -12.74 21.33 5.50
CA SER A 565 -12.24 19.95 5.58
C SER A 565 -11.06 19.88 6.57
N PRO A 566 -11.01 18.89 7.48
CA PRO A 566 -9.88 18.69 8.39
C PRO A 566 -8.55 18.54 7.66
N ASP A 567 -8.56 17.79 6.56
CA ASP A 567 -7.37 17.55 5.74
C ASP A 567 -6.85 18.87 5.11
N ALA A 568 -7.75 19.61 4.47
CA ALA A 568 -7.42 20.92 3.90
C ALA A 568 -6.94 21.92 4.96
N PHE A 569 -7.53 21.91 6.15
CA PHE A 569 -7.10 22.76 7.26
C PHE A 569 -5.66 22.45 7.68
N LEU A 570 -5.31 21.16 7.78
CA LEU A 570 -3.94 20.74 8.12
C LEU A 570 -2.95 21.09 7.03
N GLN A 571 -3.32 20.93 5.76
CA GLN A 571 -2.48 21.38 4.65
C GLN A 571 -2.23 22.89 4.69
N MET A 572 -3.25 23.70 4.97
CA MET A 572 -3.06 25.15 5.14
C MET A 572 -2.20 25.50 6.35
N THR A 573 -2.31 24.72 7.42
CA THR A 573 -1.45 24.85 8.60
C THR A 573 0.00 24.54 8.25
N LEU A 574 0.26 23.46 7.49
CA LEU A 574 1.59 23.09 7.03
C LEU A 574 2.19 24.13 6.08
N GLN A 575 1.39 24.70 5.16
CA GLN A 575 1.84 25.82 4.33
C GLN A 575 2.26 27.04 5.17
N TYR A 576 1.48 27.35 6.22
CA TYR A 576 1.79 28.44 7.14
C TYR A 576 3.06 28.16 7.95
N THR A 577 3.19 26.97 8.52
CA THR A 577 4.38 26.53 9.26
C THR A 577 5.62 26.57 8.39
N TYR A 578 5.57 26.00 7.18
CA TYR A 578 6.69 25.98 6.27
C TYR A 578 7.12 27.39 5.87
N PHE A 579 6.18 28.28 5.55
CA PHE A 579 6.50 29.65 5.19
C PHE A 579 7.17 30.41 6.35
N LYS A 580 6.71 30.25 7.60
CA LYS A 580 7.37 30.86 8.77
C LYS A 580 8.78 30.31 8.99
N ASN A 581 8.98 29.02 8.74
CA ASN A 581 10.28 28.36 8.95
C ASN A 581 11.28 28.66 7.81
N GLN A 582 10.83 28.73 6.56
CA GLN A 582 11.70 28.84 5.38
C GLN A 582 11.67 30.22 4.71
N ASN A 583 10.78 31.12 5.14
CA ASN A 583 10.56 32.45 4.57
C ASN A 583 10.26 32.48 3.06
N LYS A 584 9.76 31.37 2.52
CA LYS A 584 9.37 31.23 1.11
C LYS A 584 8.32 30.14 0.93
N PHE A 585 7.56 30.23 -0.14
CA PHE A 585 6.73 29.12 -0.60
C PHE A 585 7.59 28.09 -1.34
N SER A 586 7.13 26.86 -1.40
CA SER A 586 7.80 25.79 -2.13
C SER A 586 6.80 24.83 -2.74
N LEU A 587 7.27 24.08 -3.75
CA LEU A 587 6.47 23.02 -4.33
C LEU A 587 6.16 21.97 -3.26
N THR A 588 4.88 21.82 -2.97
CA THR A 588 4.39 20.87 -1.96
C THR A 588 3.76 19.66 -2.62
N TYR A 589 4.26 18.48 -2.30
CA TYR A 589 3.65 17.21 -2.66
C TYR A 589 2.67 16.80 -1.57
N GLU A 590 1.46 16.40 -1.93
CA GLU A 590 0.57 15.65 -1.05
C GLU A 590 0.11 14.38 -1.77
N ALA A 591 0.26 13.23 -1.10
CA ALA A 591 -0.15 11.95 -1.66
C ALA A 591 -1.68 11.84 -1.76
N SER A 592 -2.18 11.52 -2.95
CA SER A 592 -3.56 11.10 -3.17
C SER A 592 -3.61 9.77 -3.92
N MET A 593 -4.67 8.99 -3.75
CA MET A 593 -4.81 7.68 -4.39
C MET A 593 -5.68 7.76 -5.63
N THR A 594 -5.28 7.06 -6.69
CA THR A 594 -6.09 6.90 -7.92
C THR A 594 -6.79 5.53 -7.97
N ARG A 595 -6.94 4.86 -6.83
CA ARG A 595 -7.53 3.52 -6.73
C ARG A 595 -9.03 3.45 -7.06
N LEU A 596 -9.67 4.58 -7.40
CA LEU A 596 -10.97 4.58 -8.10
C LEU A 596 -10.89 4.02 -9.52
N PHE A 597 -9.67 3.79 -10.01
CA PHE A 597 -9.35 3.24 -11.32
C PHE A 597 -8.51 1.97 -11.19
N ARG A 598 -8.60 1.13 -12.21
CA ARG A 598 -7.81 -0.10 -12.32
C ARG A 598 -6.32 0.20 -12.19
N GLU A 599 -5.65 -0.58 -11.36
CA GLU A 599 -4.20 -0.50 -11.09
C GLU A 599 -3.75 0.88 -10.59
N GLY A 600 -4.65 1.71 -10.04
CA GLY A 600 -4.30 3.03 -9.53
C GLY A 600 -3.24 2.98 -8.42
N ARG A 601 -2.23 3.85 -8.55
CA ARG A 601 -1.19 4.15 -7.54
C ARG A 601 -1.37 5.60 -7.04
N THR A 602 -0.34 6.18 -6.43
CA THR A 602 -0.35 7.57 -5.99
C THR A 602 -0.44 8.56 -7.16
N GLU A 603 -1.12 9.69 -6.91
CA GLU A 603 -1.06 10.95 -7.65
C GLU A 603 -0.66 12.06 -6.66
N THR A 604 -0.27 13.21 -7.18
CA THR A 604 0.11 14.38 -6.40
C THR A 604 -1.03 15.40 -6.34
N VAL A 605 -1.37 15.83 -5.13
CA VAL A 605 -2.08 17.08 -4.89
C VAL A 605 -1.02 18.15 -4.66
N ARG A 606 -0.99 19.17 -5.53
CA ARG A 606 -0.08 20.32 -5.40
C ARG A 606 -0.69 21.34 -4.46
N SER A 607 -0.46 21.17 -3.16
CA SER A 607 -1.20 21.89 -2.10
C SER A 607 -0.76 23.34 -1.91
N CYS A 608 0.43 23.71 -2.39
CA CYS A 608 0.85 25.11 -2.49
C CYS A 608 0.20 25.74 -3.74
N THR A 609 -0.77 26.61 -3.51
CA THR A 609 -1.59 27.31 -4.51
C THR A 609 -1.58 28.81 -4.24
N VAL A 610 -2.01 29.63 -5.22
CA VAL A 610 -2.22 31.07 -5.00
C VAL A 610 -3.13 31.31 -3.79
N GLN A 611 -4.21 30.54 -3.66
CA GLN A 611 -5.16 30.67 -2.55
C GLN A 611 -4.54 30.31 -1.20
N SER A 612 -3.73 29.25 -1.12
CA SER A 612 -3.01 28.91 0.12
C SER A 612 -1.99 29.99 0.46
N SER A 613 -1.28 30.53 -0.54
CA SER A 613 -0.30 31.59 -0.33
C SER A 613 -0.95 32.90 0.12
N ASP A 614 -2.10 33.28 -0.44
CA ASP A 614 -2.88 34.44 -0.01
C ASP A 614 -3.31 34.30 1.46
N PHE A 615 -3.78 33.11 1.85
CA PHE A 615 -4.11 32.81 3.24
C PHE A 615 -2.88 32.96 4.16
N VAL A 616 -1.76 32.31 3.82
CA VAL A 616 -0.52 32.37 4.60
C VAL A 616 -0.02 33.80 4.76
N ARG A 617 0.01 34.60 3.68
CA ARG A 617 0.39 36.02 3.75
C ARG A 617 -0.55 36.82 4.67
N SER A 618 -1.85 36.53 4.62
CA SER A 618 -2.84 37.21 5.48
C SER A 618 -2.65 36.94 6.97
N MET A 619 -2.10 35.78 7.35
CA MET A 619 -1.80 35.44 8.74
C MET A 619 -0.63 36.26 9.30
N LEU A 620 0.27 36.75 8.44
CA LEU A 620 1.44 37.54 8.81
C LEU A 620 1.22 39.05 8.61
N ASP A 621 0.18 39.44 7.87
CA ASP A 621 -0.18 40.84 7.64
C ASP A 621 -1.01 41.39 8.80
N ALA A 622 -0.44 42.37 9.51
CA ALA A 622 -1.08 43.04 10.63
C ALA A 622 -2.30 43.88 10.23
N SER A 623 -2.44 44.26 8.95
CA SER A 623 -3.59 44.99 8.44
C SER A 623 -4.84 44.13 8.23
N LYS A 624 -4.69 42.79 8.25
CA LYS A 624 -5.80 41.85 8.02
C LYS A 624 -6.53 41.52 9.31
N THR A 625 -7.86 41.59 9.26
CA THR A 625 -8.72 41.20 10.38
C THR A 625 -8.82 39.67 10.50
N PRO A 626 -9.21 39.13 11.67
CA PRO A 626 -9.52 37.71 11.80
C PRO A 626 -10.56 37.21 10.79
N GLN A 627 -11.53 38.07 10.42
CA GLN A 627 -12.55 37.73 9.44
C GLN A 627 -11.99 37.60 8.02
N ASP A 628 -11.07 38.49 7.62
CA ASP A 628 -10.39 38.41 6.32
C ASP A 628 -9.57 37.12 6.22
N ARG A 629 -8.82 36.80 7.28
CA ARG A 629 -8.03 35.56 7.38
C ARG A 629 -8.90 34.31 7.28
N LEU A 630 -10.05 34.28 7.96
CA LEU A 630 -11.00 33.16 7.84
C LEU A 630 -11.55 33.01 6.42
N GLN A 631 -11.86 34.12 5.75
CA GLN A 631 -12.39 34.07 4.39
C GLN A 631 -11.34 33.51 3.42
N LEU A 632 -10.08 33.92 3.56
CA LEU A 632 -8.97 33.39 2.77
C LEU A 632 -8.68 31.92 3.10
N LEU A 633 -8.74 31.53 4.38
CA LEU A 633 -8.63 30.13 4.80
C LEU A 633 -9.68 29.26 4.10
N ARG A 634 -10.94 29.69 4.10
CA ARG A 634 -12.03 28.95 3.43
C ARG A 634 -11.79 28.80 1.93
N LYS A 635 -11.39 29.88 1.24
CA LYS A 635 -11.05 29.82 -0.19
C LYS A 635 -9.90 28.86 -0.47
N ALA A 636 -8.87 28.88 0.37
CA ALA A 636 -7.72 28.00 0.25
C ALA A 636 -8.10 26.53 0.49
N CYS A 637 -8.89 26.25 1.53
CA CYS A 637 -9.40 24.92 1.80
C CYS A 637 -10.33 24.40 0.70
N ASP A 638 -11.21 25.25 0.15
CA ASP A 638 -12.09 24.88 -0.96
C ASP A 638 -11.27 24.51 -2.21
N LYS A 639 -10.22 25.29 -2.50
CA LYS A 639 -9.31 25.00 -3.62
C LYS A 639 -8.53 23.71 -3.40
N HIS A 640 -8.01 23.49 -2.19
CA HIS A 640 -7.34 22.25 -1.83
C HIS A 640 -8.26 21.04 -2.04
N GLN A 641 -9.51 21.10 -1.56
CA GLN A 641 -10.47 20.01 -1.75
C GLN A 641 -10.87 19.80 -3.21
N GLU A 642 -10.93 20.84 -4.03
CA GLU A 642 -11.06 20.70 -5.49
C GLU A 642 -9.89 19.90 -6.07
N LEU A 643 -8.64 20.27 -5.75
CA LEU A 643 -7.44 19.59 -6.25
C LEU A 643 -7.33 18.15 -5.76
N TYR A 644 -7.69 17.87 -4.50
CA TYR A 644 -7.71 16.52 -3.95
C TYR A 644 -8.69 15.61 -4.70
N ARG A 645 -9.90 16.12 -4.97
CA ARG A 645 -10.92 15.41 -5.75
C ARG A 645 -10.48 15.20 -7.19
N ASP A 646 -9.88 16.21 -7.81
CA ASP A 646 -9.30 16.10 -9.15
C ASP A 646 -8.22 15.01 -9.21
N ALA A 647 -7.29 14.99 -8.27
CA ALA A 647 -6.25 13.95 -8.18
C ALA A 647 -6.86 12.55 -8.05
N MET A 648 -7.80 12.34 -7.12
CA MET A 648 -8.50 11.07 -6.97
C MET A 648 -9.27 10.64 -8.22
N CYS A 649 -9.77 11.61 -9.00
CA CYS A 649 -10.50 11.38 -10.24
C CYS A 649 -9.61 11.31 -11.49
N GLY A 650 -8.29 11.20 -11.32
CA GLY A 650 -7.35 11.04 -12.44
C GLY A 650 -7.17 12.32 -13.26
N GLN A 651 -7.37 13.49 -12.64
CA GLN A 651 -7.19 14.82 -13.24
C GLN A 651 -6.02 15.60 -12.58
N GLY A 652 -5.11 14.85 -11.93
CA GLY A 652 -3.86 15.37 -11.39
C GLY A 652 -2.88 15.78 -12.50
N VAL A 653 -1.82 16.46 -12.09
CA VAL A 653 -0.83 17.05 -13.01
C VAL A 653 0.38 16.14 -13.17
N ASP A 654 0.87 15.58 -12.07
CA ASP A 654 2.21 15.03 -11.98
C ASP A 654 2.38 13.69 -12.66
N ARG A 655 1.44 12.75 -12.49
CA ARG A 655 1.54 11.46 -13.21
C ARG A 655 1.36 11.63 -14.71
N HIS A 656 0.60 12.63 -15.14
CA HIS A 656 0.48 12.94 -16.57
C HIS A 656 1.78 13.51 -17.14
N LEU A 657 2.36 14.53 -16.49
CA LEU A 657 3.63 15.11 -16.92
C LEU A 657 4.77 14.08 -16.86
N PHE A 658 4.80 13.22 -15.84
CA PHE A 658 5.74 12.11 -15.74
C PHE A 658 5.61 11.14 -16.92
N ALA A 659 4.39 10.71 -17.28
CA ALA A 659 4.19 9.81 -18.41
C ALA A 659 4.62 10.45 -19.74
N LEU A 660 4.37 11.76 -19.93
CA LEU A 660 4.85 12.51 -21.09
C LEU A 660 6.39 12.62 -21.10
N TYR A 661 7.01 12.83 -19.95
CA TYR A 661 8.48 12.85 -19.79
C TYR A 661 9.11 11.50 -20.14
N VAL A 662 8.50 10.39 -19.72
CA VAL A 662 8.96 9.04 -20.06
C VAL A 662 8.94 8.83 -21.58
N ILE A 663 7.85 9.21 -22.26
CA ILE A 663 7.79 9.14 -23.73
C ILE A 663 8.86 10.03 -24.37
N LYS A 664 9.07 11.26 -23.88
CA LYS A 664 10.12 12.16 -24.34
C LYS A 664 11.49 11.49 -24.27
N ARG A 665 11.79 10.79 -23.18
CA ARG A 665 13.05 10.03 -23.01
C ARG A 665 13.16 8.85 -23.98
N TYR A 666 12.08 8.09 -24.20
CA TYR A 666 12.08 7.00 -25.19
C TYR A 666 12.26 7.47 -26.63
N LEU A 667 11.73 8.65 -26.97
CA LEU A 667 11.88 9.25 -28.29
C LEU A 667 13.18 10.03 -28.46
N GLU A 668 14.01 10.12 -27.40
CA GLU A 668 15.23 10.94 -27.37
C GLU A 668 14.99 12.41 -27.79
N GLU A 669 13.78 12.90 -27.53
CA GLU A 669 13.34 14.22 -27.97
C GLU A 669 13.81 15.30 -26.98
N GLU A 670 14.26 16.45 -27.47
CA GLU A 670 14.56 17.61 -26.63
C GLU A 670 13.30 18.37 -26.25
N SER A 671 13.26 18.92 -25.04
CA SER A 671 12.12 19.71 -24.58
C SER A 671 12.56 20.68 -23.49
N PRO A 672 12.87 21.93 -23.85
CA PRO A 672 13.26 22.97 -22.88
C PRO A 672 12.29 23.11 -21.71
N PHE A 673 10.99 22.89 -21.95
CA PHE A 673 9.98 22.81 -20.90
C PHE A 673 10.30 21.72 -19.87
N PHE A 674 10.59 20.49 -20.31
CA PHE A 674 10.89 19.39 -19.40
C PHE A 674 12.26 19.55 -18.74
N ASP A 675 13.23 20.11 -19.46
CA ASP A 675 14.56 20.39 -18.91
C ASP A 675 14.49 21.45 -17.79
N ASN A 676 13.45 22.31 -17.80
CA ASN A 676 13.18 23.28 -16.74
C ASN A 676 12.40 22.71 -15.53
N ILE A 677 11.48 21.75 -15.75
CA ILE A 677 10.54 21.31 -14.71
C ILE A 677 10.77 19.87 -14.20
N PHE A 678 11.63 19.07 -14.83
CA PHE A 678 11.94 17.70 -14.41
C PHE A 678 13.43 17.48 -14.08
N PRO A 679 13.72 16.69 -13.03
CA PRO A 679 12.76 16.15 -12.05
C PRO A 679 12.21 17.26 -11.13
N PRO A 680 10.94 17.20 -10.69
CA PRO A 680 10.40 18.18 -9.75
C PRO A 680 11.03 17.99 -8.36
N THR A 681 11.46 19.10 -7.74
CA THR A 681 12.01 19.08 -6.37
C THR A 681 10.95 19.51 -5.36
N TYR A 682 10.38 18.53 -4.65
CA TYR A 682 9.39 18.76 -3.60
C TYR A 682 10.05 19.03 -2.25
N LEU A 683 10.25 20.32 -1.92
CA LEU A 683 10.85 20.71 -0.65
C LEU A 683 9.92 20.51 0.56
N LEU A 684 8.62 20.34 0.33
CA LEU A 684 7.69 19.87 1.34
C LEU A 684 6.91 18.68 0.76
N SER A 685 7.16 17.49 1.28
CA SER A 685 6.43 16.28 0.89
C SER A 685 5.54 15.84 2.02
N THR A 686 4.25 15.70 1.76
CA THR A 686 3.23 15.42 2.77
C THR A 686 2.39 14.21 2.40
N SER A 687 1.83 13.56 3.40
CA SER A 687 0.85 12.51 3.19
C SER A 687 -0.15 12.45 4.34
N GLN A 688 -1.35 12.01 4.02
CA GLN A 688 -2.37 11.65 5.00
C GLN A 688 -2.72 10.17 4.78
N THR A 689 -2.43 9.33 5.75
CA THR A 689 -2.83 7.92 5.67
C THR A 689 -4.27 7.78 6.17
N PRO A 690 -5.19 7.17 5.39
CA PRO A 690 -6.57 7.01 5.80
C PRO A 690 -6.69 6.06 7.00
N MET A 691 -7.44 6.50 8.00
CA MET A 691 -7.78 5.75 9.22
C MET A 691 -9.24 5.29 9.20
N ASN A 692 -9.59 4.34 10.07
CA ASN A 692 -10.95 3.78 10.23
C ASN A 692 -11.39 2.92 9.04
N GLN A 693 -10.44 2.21 8.43
CA GLN A 693 -10.75 1.28 7.33
C GLN A 693 -11.41 -0.01 7.82
N CYS A 694 -11.43 -0.24 9.14
CA CYS A 694 -12.06 -1.38 9.81
C CYS A 694 -13.43 -1.05 10.43
N GLU A 695 -14.14 0.00 9.99
CA GLU A 695 -15.46 0.37 10.55
C GLU A 695 -16.47 -0.80 10.56
N ALA A 696 -16.41 -1.68 9.55
CA ALA A 696 -17.28 -2.84 9.45
C ALA A 696 -16.96 -3.91 10.51
N ASP A 697 -15.67 -4.14 10.76
CA ASP A 697 -15.17 -5.10 11.76
C ASP A 697 -15.31 -4.56 13.19
N ALA A 698 -15.20 -3.24 13.36
CA ALA A 698 -15.35 -2.52 14.63
C ALA A 698 -16.82 -2.18 14.97
N LYS A 699 -17.79 -2.84 14.32
CA LYS A 699 -19.21 -2.63 14.58
C LYS A 699 -19.58 -3.14 15.97
N GLY A 700 -20.25 -2.29 16.75
CA GLY A 700 -20.69 -2.63 18.11
C GLY A 700 -19.66 -2.36 19.21
N LEU A 701 -18.43 -1.98 18.86
CA LEU A 701 -17.45 -1.54 19.84
C LEU A 701 -17.85 -0.20 20.45
N SER A 702 -17.69 -0.07 21.77
CA SER A 702 -17.91 1.18 22.49
C SER A 702 -16.86 2.23 22.08
N ASN A 703 -17.17 3.50 22.32
CA ASN A 703 -16.20 4.58 22.09
C ASN A 703 -14.94 4.41 22.95
N GLU A 704 -15.07 3.91 24.18
CA GLU A 704 -13.94 3.61 25.06
C GLU A 704 -12.97 2.60 24.44
N VAL A 705 -13.48 1.50 23.88
CA VAL A 705 -12.64 0.52 23.16
C VAL A 705 -11.98 1.15 21.93
N ARG A 706 -12.69 2.03 21.22
CA ARG A 706 -12.11 2.74 20.05
C ARG A 706 -10.99 3.70 20.44
N LEU A 707 -11.08 4.35 21.60
CA LEU A 707 -10.03 5.25 22.10
C LEU A 707 -8.73 4.52 22.45
N ARG A 708 -8.81 3.24 22.82
CA ARG A 708 -7.64 2.35 23.02
C ARG A 708 -6.86 2.11 21.73
N LEU A 709 -7.53 2.15 20.58
CA LEU A 709 -6.95 1.87 19.26
C LEU A 709 -6.37 3.11 18.55
N ILE A 710 -6.29 4.25 19.22
CA ILE A 710 -5.66 5.45 18.66
C ILE A 710 -4.18 5.19 18.42
N THR A 711 -3.71 5.49 17.21
CA THR A 711 -2.31 5.39 16.79
C THR A 711 -1.81 6.75 16.30
N ALA A 712 -0.49 6.98 16.39
CA ALA A 712 0.16 8.09 15.68
C ALA A 712 0.17 7.88 14.15
N GLY A 713 -0.13 6.66 13.67
CA GLY A 713 -0.09 6.27 12.27
C GLY A 713 1.34 5.99 11.82
N GLY A 714 1.85 6.73 10.84
CA GLY A 714 3.12 6.38 10.21
C GLY A 714 3.75 7.52 9.43
N GLY A 715 5.01 7.35 9.03
CA GLY A 715 5.80 8.37 8.36
C GLY A 715 6.80 7.79 7.36
N PHE A 716 7.60 8.68 6.76
CA PHE A 716 8.62 8.37 5.76
C PHE A 716 9.80 9.35 5.92
N GLY A 717 10.94 9.07 5.31
CA GLY A 717 12.09 9.98 5.30
C GLY A 717 11.90 11.19 4.37
N PRO A 718 12.78 12.20 4.40
CA PRO A 718 12.68 13.36 3.52
C PRO A 718 12.92 12.96 2.05
N VAL A 719 12.06 13.45 1.14
CA VAL A 719 12.14 13.14 -0.30
C VAL A 719 13.17 14.02 -1.04
N ALA A 720 13.51 15.18 -0.45
CA ALA A 720 14.52 16.09 -0.97
C ALA A 720 15.55 16.41 0.12
N ASP A 721 16.82 16.51 -0.24
CA ASP A 721 17.91 16.69 0.72
C ASP A 721 17.76 17.93 1.61
N ARG A 722 17.23 19.01 1.03
CA ARG A 722 17.03 20.31 1.68
C ARG A 722 15.56 20.59 2.02
N GLY A 723 14.74 19.54 2.09
CA GLY A 723 13.31 19.61 2.29
C GLY A 723 12.81 18.85 3.51
N TYR A 724 11.50 18.93 3.74
CA TYR A 724 10.81 18.21 4.81
C TYR A 724 9.89 17.13 4.25
N GLY A 725 9.87 15.98 4.91
CA GLY A 725 8.77 15.01 4.84
C GLY A 725 7.84 15.20 6.02
N VAL A 726 6.53 15.30 5.80
CA VAL A 726 5.52 15.47 6.86
C VAL A 726 4.31 14.58 6.61
N SER A 727 4.27 13.42 7.25
CA SER A 727 3.05 12.63 7.33
C SER A 727 2.19 13.12 8.48
N TYR A 728 0.87 13.17 8.30
CA TYR A 728 -0.06 13.53 9.38
C TYR A 728 -1.30 12.67 9.40
N ILE A 729 -1.87 12.53 10.60
CA ILE A 729 -3.00 11.66 10.88
C ILE A 729 -4.05 12.42 11.66
N VAL A 730 -5.29 12.25 11.22
CA VAL A 730 -6.48 12.77 11.90
C VAL A 730 -7.10 11.63 12.71
N ALA A 731 -6.59 11.42 13.92
CA ALA A 731 -6.96 10.26 14.75
C ALA A 731 -8.35 10.41 15.38
N GLY A 732 -8.78 11.63 15.71
CA GLY A 732 -10.03 11.85 16.44
C GLY A 732 -10.59 13.26 16.36
N GLU A 733 -11.63 13.53 17.15
CA GLU A 733 -12.19 14.89 17.30
C GLU A 733 -11.18 15.84 17.96
N ASP A 734 -10.29 15.31 18.81
CA ASP A 734 -9.37 16.08 19.65
C ASP A 734 -7.89 15.66 19.51
N THR A 735 -7.56 14.79 18.55
CA THR A 735 -6.18 14.27 18.40
C THR A 735 -5.71 14.31 16.96
N LEU A 736 -4.52 14.87 16.76
CA LEU A 736 -3.77 14.90 15.52
C LEU A 736 -2.37 14.33 15.77
N SER A 737 -1.75 13.75 14.76
CA SER A 737 -0.35 13.31 14.83
C SER A 737 0.41 13.75 13.59
N PHE A 738 1.67 14.14 13.75
CA PHE A 738 2.56 14.56 12.68
C PHE A 738 3.91 13.86 12.82
N HIS A 739 4.47 13.43 11.70
CA HIS A 739 5.80 12.82 11.58
C HIS A 739 6.61 13.71 10.66
N ILE A 740 7.54 14.48 11.24
CA ILE A 740 8.38 15.40 10.49
C ILE A 740 9.75 14.76 10.32
N SER A 741 10.26 14.79 9.09
CA SER A 741 11.57 14.25 8.73
C SER A 741 12.38 15.27 7.92
N SER A 742 13.67 15.37 8.17
CA SER A 742 14.62 16.22 7.43
C SER A 742 16.02 15.60 7.46
N LYS A 743 16.99 16.23 6.78
CA LYS A 743 18.41 15.84 6.87
C LYS A 743 19.17 16.84 7.73
N ARG A 744 20.06 16.33 8.60
CA ARG A 744 20.93 17.13 9.48
C ARG A 744 22.02 17.84 8.69
N SER A 745 22.45 17.26 7.57
CA SER A 745 23.43 17.82 6.64
C SER A 745 22.91 19.07 5.91
N ALA A 746 21.60 19.28 5.86
CA ALA A 746 21.01 20.47 5.26
C ALA A 746 20.95 21.62 6.26
N ASP A 747 21.72 22.67 5.98
CA ASP A 747 21.81 23.90 6.78
C ASP A 747 20.49 24.67 6.96
N ASN A 748 19.48 24.37 6.15
CA ASN A 748 18.19 25.05 6.17
C ASN A 748 17.08 24.24 6.85
N THR A 749 17.32 23.01 7.30
CA THR A 749 16.25 22.16 7.86
C THR A 749 16.56 21.60 9.24
N SER A 750 15.58 21.65 10.14
CA SER A 750 15.57 20.86 11.37
C SER A 750 14.14 20.43 11.67
N SER A 751 13.91 19.12 11.78
CA SER A 751 12.60 18.57 12.13
C SER A 751 12.17 19.00 13.51
N ARG A 752 13.12 19.17 14.44
CA ARG A 752 12.85 19.67 15.79
C ARG A 752 12.36 21.11 15.74
N GLU A 753 13.02 21.98 15.00
CA GLU A 753 12.60 23.37 14.85
C GLU A 753 11.26 23.48 14.11
N PHE A 754 11.06 22.69 13.06
CA PHE A 754 9.80 22.63 12.32
C PHE A 754 8.65 22.15 13.22
N ARG A 755 8.89 21.18 14.12
CA ARG A 755 7.90 20.76 15.13
C ARG A 755 7.50 21.90 16.06
N GLU A 756 8.46 22.68 16.56
CA GLU A 756 8.16 23.82 17.43
C GLU A 756 7.43 24.93 16.67
N GLU A 757 7.79 25.18 15.40
CA GLU A 757 7.05 26.11 14.54
C GLU A 757 5.63 25.62 14.22
N LEU A 758 5.44 24.30 14.08
CA LEU A 758 4.15 23.68 13.87
C LEU A 758 3.26 23.84 15.11
N LYS A 759 3.78 23.64 16.32
CA LYS A 759 3.05 23.92 17.57
C LYS A 759 2.61 25.39 17.65
N ARG A 760 3.49 26.33 17.30
CA ARG A 760 3.13 27.77 17.22
C ARG A 760 2.03 28.00 16.20
N SER A 761 2.17 27.42 15.01
CA SER A 761 1.19 27.53 13.93
C SER A 761 -0.18 26.97 14.33
N LEU A 762 -0.23 25.78 14.94
CA LEU A 762 -1.47 25.16 15.44
C LEU A 762 -2.17 26.03 16.48
N ASN A 763 -1.41 26.69 17.36
CA ASN A 763 -1.93 27.67 18.33
C ASN A 763 -2.44 28.94 17.65
N ASP A 764 -1.73 29.46 16.65
CA ASP A 764 -2.16 30.63 15.88
C ASP A 764 -3.47 30.35 15.13
N MET A 765 -3.62 29.14 14.57
CA MET A 765 -4.87 28.68 13.95
C MET A 765 -6.03 28.58 14.98
N LYS A 766 -5.74 28.16 16.21
CA LYS A 766 -6.71 28.16 17.32
C LYS A 766 -7.18 29.57 17.66
N LYS A 767 -6.24 30.50 17.86
CA LYS A 767 -6.53 31.92 18.15
C LYS A 767 -7.35 32.60 17.06
N LEU A 768 -7.09 32.27 15.79
CA LEU A 768 -7.89 32.77 14.67
C LEU A 768 -9.37 32.42 14.85
N ALA A 769 -9.69 31.18 15.22
CA ALA A 769 -11.06 30.74 15.45
C ALA A 769 -11.70 31.43 16.66
N GLU A 770 -10.98 31.50 17.78
CA GLU A 770 -11.46 32.14 19.01
C GLU A 770 -11.79 33.62 18.79
N ALA A 771 -10.99 34.33 17.99
CA ALA A 771 -11.24 35.73 17.63
C ALA A 771 -12.52 35.94 16.79
N ILE A 772 -13.02 34.90 16.12
CA ILE A 772 -14.25 34.94 15.31
C ILE A 772 -15.47 34.61 16.17
N GLU A 773 -15.32 33.73 17.16
CA GLU A 773 -16.39 33.35 18.09
C GLU A 773 -16.61 34.37 19.21
N ALA A 774 -15.61 35.19 19.53
CA ALA A 774 -15.74 36.24 20.55
C ALA A 774 -16.96 37.13 20.25
N PRO A 775 -17.92 37.28 21.19
CA PRO A 775 -19.07 38.15 20.97
C PRO A 775 -18.53 39.54 20.66
N LYS A 776 -18.95 40.13 19.52
CA LYS A 776 -18.67 41.53 19.21
C LYS A 776 -19.09 42.33 20.43
N LYS A 777 -18.13 42.82 21.22
CA LYS A 777 -18.43 43.81 22.26
C LYS A 777 -19.15 44.93 21.51
N LYS A 778 -20.43 45.13 21.82
CA LYS A 778 -21.13 46.35 21.39
C LYS A 778 -20.27 47.50 21.93
N GLN A 779 -19.63 48.23 21.03
CA GLN A 779 -19.02 49.51 21.34
C GLN A 779 -20.11 50.48 21.80
#